data_AF-A0A1J5HK59-F1
#
_entry.id   AF-A0A1J5HK59-F1
#
_cell.length_a   1.000
_cell.length_b   1.000
_cell.length_c   1.000
_cell.angle_alpha   90.00
_cell.angle_beta   90.00
_cell.angle_gamma   90.00
#
_symmetry.space_group_name_H-M   'P 1'
#
loop_
_entity.id
_entity.type
_entity.pdbx_description
1 polymer ?
#
loop_
_entity_poly.entity_id
_entity_poly.type
_entity_poly.pdbx_seq_one_letter_code
_entity_poly.pdbx_strand_id
1 'polypeptide(L)'
;MIAKISKIRVFIAIILIGVLSFSLFNSISGVVSAETGDVDISWTNVPPTIFSATDISEMPSGICPNYYSVKKIDGYSDDKKVCMTSSEGLRFGVFYEGNGTSYPAAVGFKFDTKMYRVNGVCGQYDNCLYLPGTDTLVTKQYLINGWVRSLVVYKNFSHRLIPVITTNVVSTLQYNFDASNPDYIFKGVSDVAWAVGGIGASENGEWLAVEIRERGIGLLNINTLEMKRISPLSFYYNYGMDPTSELAASNDGKHVAVMGLNAGLNVLDVVDGCGNSATDEEVSRMGYMTNSCKLASINRESFITSFYYAVQPRFNSSGGELSFYAYPYVGKSRQVVLRASGYTRQRIDYLAMGDSFTSGEGETDDNYYVNGTNDVFEKCHLSTRSYPYLIANMSGISPEYMRSVACSAATTSDVIGKDEGYFGQSNRLSTGKMNLPMSDIILAQNQAKNNFLPGRIHQNSFAMEYKPAIITVGIGGNDAGFMEVLRTCIGLDTCDAADTDEGREKMAIEIKNTFSKLVETYKSIHIASPNTKIYAIGYPKIIDENKDCSWYNLGFLLNHAEKQFMNEGIVYLNEVISSAARAAGIEYVNIQDAYGDNVLCGSSSPSAVNAIQLGDDDALINSLNNIDWMKILGQEGFHPNSFGHIFTANTIFRETEGISNGRGCSSGEVICPDLTIVAPELSSYWLPDGYHDYPTQQVTDFVSDRLDSVDGRQKQLILEAGSLAPNSFVEVVMKSNPISLGYFEASSDGLLDVSVDLPVELEEGYHTVHLYGTSHSGELIDLYQVIEYVKPIVVPEIPQPVEDNTGGVVDVSDNTNTGTGANTDVDVVDVETKPADSSSDISDIPDIENEIPRLIINKDMSQIIRKEPKSIDAIINDIVNKQPQDIAVVIDGQEVKGVSTIASPKTLELSENSSLQNSENLFDYTKVGLIGFVAVLIITLLIKRIIKFQG
;
A
#
# COMPACT_ATOMS: atom_id res chain seq x y z
N MET A 1 -10.51 -69.17 1.82
CA MET A 1 -11.31 -68.68 0.66
C MET A 1 -12.30 -67.57 1.05
N ILE A 2 -12.91 -67.59 2.24
CA ILE A 2 -13.80 -66.51 2.71
C ILE A 2 -13.04 -65.21 3.06
N ALA A 3 -11.78 -65.30 3.52
CA ALA A 3 -10.91 -64.14 3.76
C ALA A 3 -10.40 -63.43 2.49
N LYS A 4 -10.47 -64.08 1.31
CA LYS A 4 -10.15 -63.44 0.02
C LYS A 4 -11.34 -62.62 -0.52
N ILE A 5 -12.56 -62.93 -0.09
CA ILE A 5 -13.78 -62.22 -0.52
C ILE A 5 -13.98 -60.92 0.28
N SER A 6 -13.54 -60.85 1.55
CA SER A 6 -13.63 -59.60 2.32
C SER A 6 -12.62 -58.55 1.88
N LYS A 7 -11.39 -58.95 1.52
CA LYS A 7 -10.37 -58.03 1.00
C LYS A 7 -10.76 -57.43 -0.35
N ILE A 8 -11.43 -58.20 -1.21
CA ILE A 8 -11.99 -57.68 -2.48
C ILE A 8 -13.15 -56.71 -2.21
N ARG A 9 -13.99 -56.95 -1.20
CA ARG A 9 -15.06 -56.01 -0.83
C ARG A 9 -14.54 -54.71 -0.21
N VAL A 10 -13.47 -54.77 0.57
CA VAL A 10 -12.82 -53.58 1.14
C VAL A 10 -12.07 -52.80 0.07
N PHE A 11 -11.42 -53.48 -0.88
CA PHE A 11 -10.76 -52.83 -2.01
C PHE A 11 -11.76 -52.21 -2.98
N ILE A 12 -12.88 -52.88 -3.25
CA ILE A 12 -14.00 -52.33 -4.01
C ILE A 12 -14.66 -51.18 -3.24
N ALA A 13 -14.78 -51.24 -1.92
CA ALA A 13 -15.30 -50.14 -1.09
C ALA A 13 -14.36 -48.93 -1.04
N ILE A 14 -13.03 -49.13 -1.03
CA ILE A 14 -12.03 -48.05 -1.09
C ILE A 14 -11.97 -47.45 -2.50
N ILE A 15 -12.15 -48.25 -3.55
CA ILE A 15 -12.31 -47.73 -4.92
C ILE A 15 -13.67 -47.04 -5.07
N LEU A 16 -14.75 -47.53 -4.47
CA LEU A 16 -16.04 -46.84 -4.46
C LEU A 16 -16.01 -45.57 -3.61
N ILE A 17 -15.28 -45.53 -2.49
CA ILE A 17 -15.06 -44.33 -1.69
C ILE A 17 -14.12 -43.39 -2.42
N GLY A 18 -13.10 -43.88 -3.12
CA GLY A 18 -12.22 -43.07 -3.96
C GLY A 18 -12.93 -42.50 -5.18
N VAL A 19 -13.81 -43.27 -5.81
CA VAL A 19 -14.65 -42.83 -6.94
C VAL A 19 -15.83 -41.99 -6.47
N LEU A 20 -16.42 -42.24 -5.30
CA LEU A 20 -17.39 -41.35 -4.64
C LEU A 20 -16.72 -40.09 -4.12
N SER A 21 -15.45 -40.12 -3.71
CA SER A 21 -14.69 -38.92 -3.35
C SER A 21 -14.33 -38.15 -4.60
N PHE A 22 -13.98 -38.80 -5.70
CA PHE A 22 -13.69 -38.14 -6.98
C PHE A 22 -14.97 -37.65 -7.70
N SER A 23 -16.11 -38.29 -7.46
CA SER A 23 -17.43 -37.82 -7.91
C SER A 23 -18.14 -36.91 -6.89
N LEU A 24 -17.72 -36.84 -5.63
CA LEU A 24 -18.09 -35.78 -4.68
C LEU A 24 -17.19 -34.54 -4.85
N PHE A 25 -15.94 -34.70 -5.28
CA PHE A 25 -15.10 -33.58 -5.71
C PHE A 25 -15.54 -32.99 -7.06
N ASN A 26 -16.16 -33.80 -7.94
CA ASN A 26 -16.83 -33.31 -9.16
C ASN A 26 -18.34 -33.05 -9.01
N SER A 27 -18.92 -33.24 -7.82
CA SER A 27 -20.31 -32.83 -7.50
C SER A 27 -20.38 -31.77 -6.39
N ILE A 28 -19.23 -31.37 -5.83
CA ILE A 28 -19.05 -30.18 -4.99
C ILE A 28 -18.12 -29.17 -5.71
N SER A 29 -17.92 -29.36 -7.02
CA SER A 29 -17.68 -28.24 -7.96
C SER A 29 -18.94 -27.40 -8.20
N GLY A 30 -19.93 -27.50 -7.31
CA GLY A 30 -20.73 -26.37 -6.90
C GLY A 30 -19.96 -25.54 -5.86
N VAL A 31 -18.69 -25.22 -6.14
CA VAL A 31 -18.24 -23.86 -5.84
C VAL A 31 -19.34 -23.03 -6.47
N VAL A 32 -20.09 -22.31 -5.64
CA VAL A 32 -20.69 -21.08 -6.11
C VAL A 32 -19.50 -20.26 -6.56
N SER A 33 -19.02 -20.54 -7.78
CA SER A 33 -18.94 -19.50 -8.75
C SER A 33 -20.33 -18.92 -8.63
N ALA A 34 -20.42 -17.87 -7.82
CA ALA A 34 -20.96 -16.69 -8.42
C ALA A 34 -20.17 -16.60 -9.74
N GLU A 35 -20.69 -17.25 -10.79
CA GLU A 35 -21.18 -16.41 -11.87
C GLU A 35 -21.78 -15.23 -11.12
N THR A 36 -20.95 -14.20 -10.91
CA THR A 36 -21.42 -12.86 -11.10
C THR A 36 -22.02 -12.96 -12.49
N GLY A 37 -23.26 -13.45 -12.57
CA GLY A 37 -24.07 -13.28 -13.75
C GLY A 37 -23.98 -11.78 -13.86
N ASP A 38 -23.24 -11.33 -14.88
CA ASP A 38 -23.14 -9.93 -15.21
C ASP A 38 -24.60 -9.49 -15.19
N VAL A 39 -24.99 -8.82 -14.11
CA VAL A 39 -26.37 -8.39 -13.99
C VAL A 39 -26.39 -7.31 -15.04
N ASP A 40 -26.94 -7.61 -16.22
CA ASP A 40 -26.86 -6.74 -17.39
C ASP A 40 -27.31 -5.34 -16.98
N ILE A 41 -26.33 -4.49 -16.65
CA ILE A 41 -26.54 -3.14 -16.17
C ILE A 41 -27.11 -2.40 -17.36
N SER A 42 -28.29 -1.83 -17.19
CA SER A 42 -28.91 -1.07 -18.27
C SER A 42 -29.48 0.23 -17.76
N TRP A 43 -29.10 1.31 -18.45
CA TRP A 43 -29.66 2.63 -18.28
C TRP A 43 -30.87 2.88 -19.19
N THR A 44 -31.06 2.03 -20.19
CA THR A 44 -32.05 2.24 -21.26
C THR A 44 -33.26 1.31 -21.22
N ASN A 45 -33.13 0.11 -20.66
CA ASN A 45 -34.24 -0.86 -20.62
C ASN A 45 -35.30 -0.51 -19.57
N VAL A 46 -34.88 0.07 -18.44
CA VAL A 46 -35.76 0.51 -17.34
C VAL A 46 -35.28 1.88 -16.85
N PRO A 47 -36.19 2.81 -16.49
CA PRO A 47 -35.79 4.11 -15.96
C PRO A 47 -34.85 3.96 -14.75
N PRO A 48 -33.75 4.71 -14.69
CA PRO A 48 -32.84 4.65 -13.56
C PRO A 48 -33.52 5.16 -12.29
N THR A 49 -33.09 4.64 -11.15
CA THR A 49 -33.60 5.05 -9.84
C THR A 49 -32.73 6.18 -9.28
N ILE A 50 -33.35 7.11 -8.56
CA ILE A 50 -32.61 8.13 -7.82
C ILE A 50 -32.11 7.48 -6.53
N PHE A 51 -30.79 7.38 -6.40
CA PHE A 51 -30.18 6.96 -5.14
C PHE A 51 -30.09 8.14 -4.16
N SER A 52 -29.62 9.30 -4.63
CA SER A 52 -29.57 10.52 -3.81
C SER A 52 -29.72 11.78 -4.66
N ALA A 53 -30.23 12.85 -4.03
CA ALA A 53 -30.36 14.18 -4.61
C ALA A 53 -30.21 15.22 -3.49
N THR A 54 -28.96 15.52 -3.13
CA THR A 54 -28.63 16.34 -1.95
C THR A 54 -28.44 17.79 -2.37
N ASP A 55 -29.04 18.73 -1.64
CA ASP A 55 -28.82 20.17 -1.86
C ASP A 55 -27.35 20.53 -1.58
N ILE A 56 -26.75 21.37 -2.41
CA ILE A 56 -25.39 21.89 -2.23
C ILE A 56 -25.39 23.42 -2.13
N SER A 57 -24.51 23.94 -1.28
CA SER A 57 -24.28 25.36 -0.96
C SER A 57 -23.24 26.00 -1.88
N GLU A 58 -22.17 25.28 -2.18
CA GLU A 58 -21.09 25.72 -3.07
C GLU A 58 -20.97 24.80 -4.29
N MET A 59 -20.74 25.41 -5.46
CA MET A 59 -20.59 24.66 -6.71
C MET A 59 -19.14 24.21 -6.89
N PRO A 60 -18.91 22.97 -7.36
CA PRO A 60 -17.64 22.62 -7.95
C PRO A 60 -17.37 23.56 -9.13
N SER A 61 -16.15 24.08 -9.23
CA SER A 61 -15.74 24.92 -10.35
C SER A 61 -15.85 24.12 -11.65
N GLY A 62 -16.55 24.64 -12.67
CA GLY A 62 -16.58 24.05 -14.01
C GLY A 62 -15.21 23.97 -14.69
N ILE A 63 -14.20 24.64 -14.12
CA ILE A 63 -12.81 24.62 -14.59
C ILE A 63 -12.02 23.48 -13.93
N CYS A 64 -12.44 23.00 -12.75
CA CYS A 64 -11.72 21.97 -12.03
C CYS A 64 -12.62 20.83 -11.52
N PRO A 65 -12.72 19.72 -12.27
CA PRO A 65 -13.64 18.63 -11.96
C PRO A 65 -13.13 17.65 -10.89
N ASN A 66 -11.87 17.76 -10.45
CA ASN A 66 -11.30 16.89 -9.43
C ASN A 66 -11.13 17.66 -8.11
N TYR A 67 -10.00 18.36 -7.94
CA TYR A 67 -9.78 19.23 -6.79
C TYR A 67 -8.70 20.26 -7.06
N TYR A 68 -8.78 21.33 -6.28
CA TYR A 68 -7.71 22.30 -6.21
C TYR A 68 -6.73 21.92 -5.09
N SER A 69 -5.44 21.95 -5.42
CA SER A 69 -4.34 21.88 -4.46
C SER A 69 -3.51 23.16 -4.54
N VAL A 70 -2.95 23.58 -3.41
CA VAL A 70 -2.01 24.71 -3.38
C VAL A 70 -0.63 24.12 -3.63
N LYS A 71 0.01 24.49 -4.74
CA LYS A 71 1.33 24.00 -5.12
C LYS A 71 2.25 25.15 -5.46
N LYS A 72 3.53 25.00 -5.11
CA LYS A 72 4.60 25.87 -5.58
C LYS A 72 4.87 25.58 -7.05
N ILE A 73 4.90 26.62 -7.89
CA ILE A 73 5.26 26.49 -9.30
C ILE A 73 6.56 27.25 -9.53
N ASP A 74 7.54 26.59 -10.16
CA ASP A 74 8.83 27.20 -10.40
C ASP A 74 8.71 28.49 -11.23
N GLY A 75 9.43 29.53 -10.78
CA GLY A 75 9.37 30.87 -11.39
C GLY A 75 8.20 31.76 -10.96
N TYR A 76 7.29 31.29 -10.09
CA TYR A 76 6.26 32.12 -9.47
C TYR A 76 6.61 32.41 -8.01
N SER A 77 6.41 33.65 -7.56
CA SER A 77 6.71 34.07 -6.17
C SER A 77 5.73 33.53 -5.15
N ASP A 78 4.49 33.31 -5.57
CA ASP A 78 3.38 32.91 -4.71
C ASP A 78 2.89 31.53 -5.12
N ASP A 79 2.46 30.74 -4.13
CA ASP A 79 1.83 29.46 -4.38
C ASP A 79 0.58 29.60 -5.25
N LYS A 80 0.33 28.60 -6.09
CA LYS A 80 -0.78 28.60 -7.03
C LYS A 80 -1.82 27.59 -6.64
N LYS A 81 -3.08 27.98 -6.80
CA LYS A 81 -4.22 27.08 -6.74
C LYS A 81 -4.27 26.30 -8.07
N VAL A 82 -3.77 25.07 -8.05
CA VAL A 82 -3.66 24.18 -9.20
C VAL A 82 -4.85 23.22 -9.20
N CYS A 83 -5.55 23.13 -10.32
CA CYS A 83 -6.52 22.06 -10.53
C CYS A 83 -5.78 20.77 -10.89
N MET A 84 -5.75 19.82 -9.97
CA MET A 84 -5.02 18.57 -10.14
C MET A 84 -5.85 17.59 -10.99
N THR A 85 -5.21 16.99 -12.01
CA THR A 85 -5.79 15.88 -12.78
C THR A 85 -5.12 14.54 -12.44
N SER A 86 -3.88 14.56 -11.96
CA SER A 86 -3.16 13.41 -11.40
C SER A 86 -2.29 13.82 -10.21
N SER A 87 -2.07 12.89 -9.27
CA SER A 87 -1.37 13.14 -8.00
C SER A 87 -0.11 12.28 -7.78
N GLU A 88 0.10 11.22 -8.56
CA GLU A 88 1.19 10.25 -8.37
C GLU A 88 2.05 10.08 -9.63
N GLY A 89 3.30 9.67 -9.45
CA GLY A 89 4.31 9.50 -10.51
C GLY A 89 4.57 10.81 -11.26
N LEU A 90 3.71 11.11 -12.24
CA LEU A 90 3.60 12.41 -12.90
C LEU A 90 2.34 13.14 -12.42
N ARG A 91 2.55 14.16 -11.59
CA ARG A 91 1.50 15.12 -11.20
C ARG A 91 1.24 16.05 -12.36
N PHE A 92 0.00 16.14 -12.81
CA PHE A 92 -0.44 17.07 -13.85
C PHE A 92 -1.59 17.92 -13.31
N GLY A 93 -1.55 19.22 -13.62
CA GLY A 93 -2.66 20.10 -13.34
C GLY A 93 -2.65 21.36 -14.19
N VAL A 94 -3.73 22.13 -14.10
CA VAL A 94 -3.85 23.45 -14.74
C VAL A 94 -4.07 24.51 -13.68
N PHE A 95 -3.45 25.67 -13.82
CA PHE A 95 -3.52 26.73 -12.80
C PHE A 95 -3.84 28.09 -13.43
N TYR A 96 -4.38 29.00 -12.62
CA TYR A 96 -4.70 30.35 -13.09
C TYR A 96 -3.51 31.30 -12.92
N GLU A 97 -3.10 31.97 -14.00
CA GLU A 97 -1.92 32.84 -14.01
C GLU A 97 -2.23 34.29 -13.57
N GLY A 98 -3.49 34.66 -13.34
CA GLY A 98 -3.88 36.01 -12.89
C GLY A 98 -4.16 37.02 -14.00
N ASN A 99 -3.70 36.75 -15.23
CA ASN A 99 -3.82 37.67 -16.37
C ASN A 99 -4.68 37.05 -17.49
N GLY A 100 -5.97 37.39 -17.55
CA GLY A 100 -6.88 36.95 -18.63
C GLY A 100 -7.63 35.65 -18.33
N THR A 101 -7.87 34.81 -19.35
CA THR A 101 -8.62 33.53 -19.26
C THR A 101 -7.73 32.30 -19.49
N SER A 102 -6.40 32.43 -19.32
CA SER A 102 -5.44 31.36 -19.60
C SER A 102 -5.26 30.43 -18.40
N TYR A 103 -5.24 29.12 -18.67
CA TYR A 103 -5.02 28.06 -17.68
C TYR A 103 -3.83 27.19 -18.10
N PRO A 104 -2.58 27.68 -17.98
CA PRO A 104 -1.40 26.91 -18.31
C PRO A 104 -1.36 25.58 -17.56
N ALA A 105 -0.83 24.56 -18.23
CA ALA A 105 -0.51 23.29 -17.60
C ALA A 105 0.76 23.40 -16.75
N ALA A 106 0.80 22.58 -15.70
CA ALA A 106 1.96 22.35 -14.87
C ALA A 106 2.12 20.85 -14.63
N VAL A 107 3.37 20.41 -14.55
CA VAL A 107 3.75 19.02 -14.25
C VAL A 107 4.71 18.98 -13.07
N GLY A 108 4.70 17.91 -12.30
CA GLY A 108 5.72 17.64 -11.30
C GLY A 108 5.96 16.15 -11.19
N PHE A 109 7.21 15.73 -11.05
CA PHE A 109 7.56 14.31 -11.00
C PHE A 109 7.56 13.81 -9.56
N LYS A 110 7.77 12.49 -9.37
CA LYS A 110 7.54 11.73 -8.13
C LYS A 110 8.14 12.40 -6.89
N PHE A 111 9.41 12.81 -6.99
CA PHE A 111 10.16 13.39 -5.86
C PHE A 111 10.34 14.91 -5.91
N ASP A 112 9.79 15.59 -6.92
CA ASP A 112 9.90 17.04 -7.02
C ASP A 112 9.09 17.74 -5.92
N THR A 113 9.66 18.75 -5.26
CA THR A 113 8.93 19.50 -4.21
C THR A 113 7.97 20.55 -4.80
N LYS A 114 8.16 20.92 -6.06
CA LYS A 114 7.35 21.91 -6.81
C LYS A 114 6.88 21.35 -8.15
N MET A 115 6.01 22.10 -8.81
CA MET A 115 5.58 21.84 -10.18
C MET A 115 6.21 22.84 -11.14
N TYR A 116 6.21 22.49 -12.43
CA TYR A 116 6.87 23.19 -13.51
C TYR A 116 5.88 23.47 -14.61
N ARG A 117 5.87 24.71 -15.11
CA ARG A 117 5.00 25.12 -16.22
C ARG A 117 5.30 24.30 -17.48
N VAL A 118 4.25 23.86 -18.16
CA VAL A 118 4.34 23.24 -19.49
C VAL A 118 3.92 24.25 -20.56
N ASN A 119 4.78 24.48 -21.53
CA ASN A 119 4.59 25.37 -22.66
C ASN A 119 4.21 24.58 -23.92
N GLY A 120 3.53 25.25 -24.86
CA GLY A 120 3.16 24.67 -26.15
C GLY A 120 1.88 23.82 -26.13
N VAL A 121 1.21 23.71 -24.98
CA VAL A 121 -0.05 22.98 -24.83
C VAL A 121 -0.92 23.60 -23.73
N CYS A 122 -2.22 23.31 -23.75
CA CYS A 122 -3.17 23.77 -22.72
C CYS A 122 -3.23 25.29 -22.56
N GLY A 123 -3.25 26.02 -23.69
CA GLY A 123 -3.32 27.48 -23.69
C GLY A 123 -4.73 28.04 -23.45
N GLN A 124 -4.90 29.36 -23.66
CA GLN A 124 -6.13 30.11 -23.40
C GLN A 124 -7.41 29.57 -24.06
N TYR A 125 -7.29 28.75 -25.12
CA TYR A 125 -8.43 28.21 -25.87
C TYR A 125 -8.44 26.68 -25.97
N ASP A 126 -7.42 26.01 -25.41
CA ASP A 126 -7.25 24.56 -25.49
C ASP A 126 -7.74 23.93 -24.19
N ASN A 127 -8.69 23.00 -24.30
CA ASN A 127 -9.03 22.15 -23.17
C ASN A 127 -8.11 20.94 -23.19
N CYS A 128 -7.42 20.71 -22.08
CA CYS A 128 -6.59 19.54 -21.87
C CYS A 128 -7.23 18.58 -20.88
N LEU A 129 -7.08 17.31 -21.18
CA LEU A 129 -7.43 16.22 -20.28
C LEU A 129 -6.27 15.23 -20.30
N TYR A 130 -5.54 15.18 -19.19
CA TYR A 130 -4.51 14.18 -18.98
C TYR A 130 -5.14 12.90 -18.42
N LEU A 131 -4.82 11.77 -19.05
CA LEU A 131 -5.27 10.43 -18.70
C LEU A 131 -4.07 9.68 -18.10
N PRO A 132 -3.90 9.72 -16.76
CA PRO A 132 -2.72 9.15 -16.12
C PRO A 132 -2.56 7.64 -16.34
N GLY A 133 -3.65 6.87 -16.39
CA GLY A 133 -3.58 5.42 -16.58
C GLY A 133 -2.98 4.96 -17.90
N THR A 134 -3.00 5.83 -18.91
CA THR A 134 -2.46 5.54 -20.24
C THR A 134 -1.34 6.51 -20.64
N ASP A 135 -0.82 7.31 -19.69
CA ASP A 135 0.10 8.45 -19.93
C ASP A 135 -0.27 9.23 -21.19
N THR A 136 -1.54 9.62 -21.30
CA THR A 136 -2.10 10.17 -22.54
C THR A 136 -2.64 11.57 -22.32
N LEU A 137 -2.15 12.54 -23.09
CA LEU A 137 -2.71 13.88 -23.14
C LEU A 137 -3.72 13.99 -24.28
N VAL A 138 -4.97 14.25 -23.92
CA VAL A 138 -6.04 14.58 -24.86
C VAL A 138 -6.21 16.08 -24.91
N THR A 139 -6.25 16.64 -26.11
CA THR A 139 -6.38 18.07 -26.32
C THR A 139 -7.47 18.38 -27.34
N LYS A 140 -8.11 19.54 -27.18
CA LYS A 140 -8.99 20.13 -28.17
C LYS A 140 -8.31 21.37 -28.76
N GLN A 141 -7.68 21.22 -29.93
CA GLN A 141 -6.83 22.24 -30.55
C GLN A 141 -7.41 22.74 -31.87
N TYR A 142 -7.10 23.98 -32.24
CA TYR A 142 -7.42 24.52 -33.56
C TYR A 142 -6.48 23.97 -34.63
N LEU A 143 -7.02 23.17 -35.56
CA LEU A 143 -6.30 22.65 -36.72
C LEU A 143 -6.71 23.41 -38.00
N ILE A 144 -5.79 23.49 -38.98
CA ILE A 144 -5.97 24.12 -40.31
C ILE A 144 -6.24 25.62 -40.23
N ASN A 145 -5.17 26.43 -40.31
CA ASN A 145 -5.23 27.90 -40.35
C ASN A 145 -6.11 28.56 -39.26
N GLY A 146 -6.38 27.87 -38.14
CA GLY A 146 -7.09 28.42 -36.98
C GLY A 146 -8.62 28.27 -36.94
N TRP A 147 -9.26 27.47 -37.81
CA TRP A 147 -10.73 27.47 -37.94
C TRP A 147 -11.47 26.33 -37.25
N VAL A 148 -10.88 25.13 -37.13
CA VAL A 148 -11.60 23.95 -36.60
C VAL A 148 -10.95 23.41 -35.34
N ARG A 149 -11.71 23.36 -34.23
CA ARG A 149 -11.27 22.68 -33.00
C ARG A 149 -11.49 21.19 -33.12
N SER A 150 -10.42 20.41 -33.22
CA SER A 150 -10.48 18.95 -33.29
C SER A 150 -9.80 18.29 -32.10
N LEU A 151 -10.14 17.03 -31.90
CA LEU A 151 -9.51 16.16 -30.92
C LEU A 151 -8.14 15.72 -31.40
N VAL A 152 -7.13 15.92 -30.56
CA VAL A 152 -5.77 15.42 -30.77
C VAL A 152 -5.32 14.68 -29.53
N VAL A 153 -4.78 13.48 -29.72
CA VAL A 153 -4.31 12.58 -28.67
C VAL A 153 -2.81 12.39 -28.81
N TYR A 154 -2.11 12.52 -27.69
CA TYR A 154 -0.68 12.28 -27.55
C TYR A 154 -0.46 11.23 -26.47
N LYS A 155 -0.04 10.03 -26.87
CA LYS A 155 0.42 8.99 -25.96
C LYS A 155 1.83 9.29 -25.48
N ASN A 156 2.21 8.67 -24.37
CA ASN A 156 3.51 8.84 -23.71
C ASN A 156 3.79 10.33 -23.43
N PHE A 157 2.80 11.02 -22.86
CA PHE A 157 2.87 12.47 -22.60
C PHE A 157 4.12 12.83 -21.78
N SER A 158 4.44 12.04 -20.75
CA SER A 158 5.63 12.23 -19.92
C SER A 158 6.92 12.31 -20.74
N HIS A 159 7.07 11.45 -21.76
CA HIS A 159 8.24 11.38 -22.64
C HIS A 159 8.31 12.51 -23.68
N ARG A 160 7.23 13.29 -23.84
CA ARG A 160 7.16 14.43 -24.76
C ARG A 160 7.50 15.76 -24.06
N LEU A 161 7.91 15.74 -22.79
CA LEU A 161 8.29 16.91 -22.03
C LEU A 161 9.79 17.21 -22.19
N ILE A 162 10.10 18.37 -22.76
CA ILE A 162 11.48 18.81 -23.03
C ILE A 162 11.84 19.92 -22.04
N PRO A 163 12.82 19.74 -21.13
CA PRO A 163 13.18 20.75 -20.17
C PRO A 163 13.79 21.99 -20.83
N VAL A 164 13.41 23.17 -20.35
CA VAL A 164 13.89 24.48 -20.81
C VAL A 164 14.16 25.36 -19.61
N ILE A 165 15.40 25.86 -19.51
CA ILE A 165 15.79 26.83 -18.50
C ILE A 165 15.68 28.24 -19.10
N THR A 166 14.85 29.09 -18.51
CA THR A 166 14.74 30.50 -18.92
C THR A 166 15.53 31.39 -17.96
N THR A 167 16.44 32.20 -18.51
CA THR A 167 17.35 33.07 -17.74
C THR A 167 16.98 34.54 -17.94
N ASN A 168 15.94 35.02 -17.26
CA ASN A 168 15.55 36.43 -17.31
C ASN A 168 16.12 37.24 -16.13
N VAL A 169 15.86 36.79 -14.89
CA VAL A 169 16.38 37.43 -13.64
C VAL A 169 16.78 36.36 -12.62
N VAL A 170 15.96 35.32 -12.48
CA VAL A 170 16.28 34.06 -11.80
C VAL A 170 16.14 32.95 -12.86
N SER A 171 17.02 31.95 -12.83
CA SER A 171 16.90 30.77 -13.69
C SER A 171 15.68 29.98 -13.25
N THR A 172 14.72 29.76 -14.16
CA THR A 172 13.52 28.97 -13.88
C THR A 172 13.43 27.83 -14.86
N LEU A 173 13.15 26.63 -14.37
CA LEU A 173 12.89 25.45 -15.17
C LEU A 173 11.42 25.42 -15.60
N GLN A 174 11.20 25.17 -16.87
CA GLN A 174 9.90 24.91 -17.47
C GLN A 174 10.05 23.73 -18.44
N TYR A 175 8.94 23.19 -18.92
CA TYR A 175 8.94 22.15 -19.94
C TYR A 175 8.27 22.65 -21.20
N ASN A 176 8.88 22.45 -22.36
CA ASN A 176 8.20 22.56 -23.65
C ASN A 176 7.59 21.19 -23.99
N PHE A 177 6.34 21.18 -24.42
CA PHE A 177 5.70 19.96 -24.91
C PHE A 177 5.99 19.74 -26.40
N ASP A 178 6.50 18.56 -26.75
CA ASP A 178 6.62 18.12 -28.13
C ASP A 178 5.27 17.65 -28.69
N ALA A 179 4.56 18.61 -29.31
CA ALA A 179 3.32 18.37 -30.02
C ALA A 179 3.52 17.82 -31.45
N SER A 180 4.75 17.45 -31.84
CA SER A 180 4.98 16.82 -33.15
C SER A 180 4.43 15.38 -33.17
N ASN A 181 4.00 14.94 -34.35
CA ASN A 181 3.53 13.56 -34.59
C ASN A 181 2.50 13.07 -33.54
N PRO A 182 1.30 13.68 -33.50
CA PRO A 182 0.23 13.19 -32.64
C PRO A 182 -0.15 11.75 -32.99
N ASP A 183 -0.41 10.94 -31.97
CA ASP A 183 -0.81 9.53 -32.13
C ASP A 183 -2.18 9.40 -32.80
N TYR A 184 -3.06 10.37 -32.54
CA TYR A 184 -4.36 10.44 -33.20
C TYR A 184 -4.82 11.88 -33.40
N ILE A 185 -5.35 12.15 -34.59
CA ILE A 185 -6.08 13.37 -34.91
C ILE A 185 -7.45 12.94 -35.43
N PHE A 186 -8.52 13.48 -34.88
CA PHE A 186 -9.84 13.23 -35.45
C PHE A 186 -10.06 14.07 -36.71
N LYS A 187 -9.92 13.43 -37.88
CA LYS A 187 -9.95 14.09 -39.19
C LYS A 187 -10.56 13.21 -40.27
N GLY A 188 -10.91 13.84 -41.38
CA GLY A 188 -11.46 13.20 -42.56
C GLY A 188 -10.43 12.79 -43.64
N VAL A 189 -10.89 12.14 -44.72
CA VAL A 189 -10.16 11.64 -45.90
C VAL A 189 -9.43 12.73 -46.69
N SER A 190 -9.84 13.99 -46.53
CA SER A 190 -9.13 15.15 -47.12
C SER A 190 -8.13 15.78 -46.15
N ASP A 191 -7.76 15.07 -45.08
CA ASP A 191 -6.99 15.57 -43.93
C ASP A 191 -7.64 16.77 -43.21
N VAL A 192 -8.94 17.00 -43.44
CA VAL A 192 -9.70 18.08 -42.80
C VAL A 192 -10.14 17.62 -41.42
N ALA A 193 -9.73 18.33 -40.38
CA ALA A 193 -10.06 17.98 -39.00
C ALA A 193 -11.57 18.09 -38.74
N TRP A 194 -12.13 17.16 -37.95
CA TRP A 194 -13.54 17.20 -37.56
C TRP A 194 -13.73 18.02 -36.29
N ALA A 195 -14.74 18.89 -36.29
CA ALA A 195 -15.00 19.75 -35.14
C ALA A 195 -15.57 18.94 -33.95
N VAL A 196 -14.97 19.10 -32.76
CA VAL A 196 -15.43 18.45 -31.53
C VAL A 196 -15.87 19.46 -30.46
N GLY A 197 -16.80 19.04 -29.62
CA GLY A 197 -17.41 19.85 -28.56
C GLY A 197 -16.86 19.49 -27.18
N GLY A 198 -17.73 18.95 -26.32
CA GLY A 198 -17.35 18.35 -25.05
C GLY A 198 -16.57 17.04 -25.22
N ILE A 199 -15.77 16.72 -24.20
CA ILE A 199 -15.06 15.44 -24.06
C ILE A 199 -15.19 14.94 -22.62
N GLY A 200 -15.10 13.63 -22.43
CA GLY A 200 -15.12 13.02 -21.11
C GLY A 200 -14.52 11.63 -21.12
N ALA A 201 -13.62 11.36 -20.18
CA ALA A 201 -12.95 10.06 -20.09
C ALA A 201 -13.62 9.14 -19.06
N SER A 202 -13.39 7.85 -19.21
CA SER A 202 -13.55 6.88 -18.14
C SER A 202 -12.55 7.12 -17.01
N GLU A 203 -12.84 6.59 -15.82
CA GLU A 203 -11.97 6.71 -14.66
C GLU A 203 -10.59 6.08 -14.95
N ASN A 204 -10.63 4.94 -15.64
CA ASN A 204 -9.47 4.18 -16.12
C ASN A 204 -8.80 4.81 -17.38
N GLY A 205 -9.29 5.94 -17.89
CA GLY A 205 -8.68 6.60 -19.06
C GLY A 205 -8.60 5.78 -20.37
N GLU A 206 -9.17 4.58 -20.43
CA GLU A 206 -9.15 3.73 -21.63
C GLU A 206 -10.21 4.14 -22.65
N TRP A 207 -11.25 4.84 -22.19
CA TRP A 207 -12.38 5.25 -23.02
C TRP A 207 -12.58 6.75 -22.95
N LEU A 208 -12.82 7.36 -24.12
CA LEU A 208 -13.08 8.78 -24.25
C LEU A 208 -14.36 9.02 -25.05
N ALA A 209 -15.39 9.51 -24.36
CA ALA A 209 -16.61 10.01 -24.97
C ALA A 209 -16.35 11.41 -25.56
N VAL A 210 -16.79 11.63 -26.80
CA VAL A 210 -16.50 12.83 -27.57
C VAL A 210 -17.77 13.33 -28.24
N GLU A 211 -18.12 14.60 -28.05
CA GLU A 211 -19.13 15.23 -28.89
C GLU A 211 -18.53 15.57 -30.25
N ILE A 212 -19.11 15.02 -31.32
CA ILE A 212 -18.81 15.39 -32.70
C ILE A 212 -19.79 16.49 -33.09
N ARG A 213 -19.32 17.74 -33.20
CA ARG A 213 -20.20 18.91 -33.35
C ARG A 213 -21.14 18.75 -34.54
N GLU A 214 -22.43 18.98 -34.27
CA GLU A 214 -23.54 18.89 -35.21
C GLU A 214 -23.74 17.51 -35.87
N ARG A 215 -23.04 16.48 -35.39
CA ARG A 215 -23.02 15.16 -36.03
C ARG A 215 -23.34 14.02 -35.08
N GLY A 216 -22.96 14.05 -33.80
CA GLY A 216 -23.28 12.92 -32.93
C GLY A 216 -22.41 12.82 -31.69
N ILE A 217 -22.49 11.66 -31.05
CA ILE A 217 -21.62 11.26 -29.95
C ILE A 217 -20.71 10.15 -30.44
N GLY A 218 -19.41 10.31 -30.19
CA GLY A 218 -18.36 9.32 -30.43
C GLY A 218 -17.85 8.71 -29.14
N LEU A 219 -17.32 7.50 -29.25
CA LEU A 219 -16.58 6.80 -28.21
C LEU A 219 -15.27 6.32 -28.82
N LEU A 220 -14.16 6.83 -28.29
CA LEU A 220 -12.80 6.46 -28.67
C LEU A 220 -12.23 5.50 -27.64
N ASN A 221 -11.72 4.37 -28.11
CA ASN A 221 -10.86 3.51 -27.30
C ASN A 221 -9.42 4.03 -27.39
N ILE A 222 -8.81 4.43 -26.27
CA ILE A 222 -7.48 5.07 -26.24
C ILE A 222 -6.38 4.07 -26.60
N ASN A 223 -6.54 2.79 -26.27
CA ASN A 223 -5.55 1.76 -26.55
C ASN A 223 -5.44 1.49 -28.06
N THR A 224 -6.58 1.25 -28.72
CA THR A 224 -6.67 0.92 -30.15
C THR A 224 -6.75 2.15 -31.06
N LEU A 225 -7.10 3.32 -30.51
CA LEU A 225 -7.40 4.56 -31.23
C LEU A 225 -8.57 4.44 -32.22
N GLU A 226 -9.43 3.44 -32.05
CA GLU A 226 -10.65 3.28 -32.83
C GLU A 226 -11.76 4.19 -32.30
N MET A 227 -12.22 5.12 -33.15
CA MET A 227 -13.38 5.95 -32.89
C MET A 227 -14.64 5.31 -33.47
N LYS A 228 -15.64 5.08 -32.62
CA LYS A 228 -17.01 4.72 -33.04
C LYS A 228 -17.94 5.90 -32.84
N ARG A 229 -18.72 6.26 -33.86
CA ARG A 229 -19.89 7.13 -33.67
C ARG A 229 -21.00 6.23 -33.11
N ILE A 230 -21.44 6.49 -31.89
CA ILE A 230 -22.38 5.64 -31.14
C ILE A 230 -23.81 6.18 -31.16
N SER A 231 -24.00 7.47 -31.46
CA SER A 231 -25.32 8.08 -31.52
C SER A 231 -25.39 9.27 -32.47
N PRO A 232 -26.55 9.51 -33.11
CA PRO A 232 -26.82 10.71 -33.89
C PRO A 232 -27.17 11.94 -33.02
N LEU A 233 -27.20 11.82 -31.68
CA LEU A 233 -27.45 12.95 -30.78
C LEU A 233 -26.43 14.07 -31.02
N SER A 234 -26.89 15.20 -31.53
CA SER A 234 -26.07 16.35 -31.90
C SER A 234 -26.70 17.65 -31.46
N PHE A 235 -25.87 18.69 -31.33
CA PHE A 235 -26.30 20.01 -30.90
C PHE A 235 -26.02 21.07 -31.97
N TYR A 236 -26.82 22.13 -31.98
CA TYR A 236 -26.69 23.26 -32.90
C TYR A 236 -25.82 24.35 -32.31
N TYR A 237 -24.93 24.93 -33.12
CA TYR A 237 -24.05 26.02 -32.74
C TYR A 237 -24.35 27.30 -33.54
N ASN A 238 -23.97 28.46 -33.01
CA ASN A 238 -24.12 29.80 -33.60
C ASN A 238 -25.55 30.36 -33.62
N TYR A 239 -26.43 29.89 -32.74
CA TYR A 239 -27.82 30.37 -32.61
C TYR A 239 -28.08 31.17 -31.32
N GLY A 240 -27.03 31.59 -30.62
CA GLY A 240 -27.13 32.32 -29.34
C GLY A 240 -27.50 31.44 -28.13
N MET A 241 -27.53 30.12 -28.32
CA MET A 241 -27.77 29.09 -27.30
C MET A 241 -26.79 27.93 -27.47
N ASP A 242 -25.49 28.24 -27.62
CA ASP A 242 -24.48 27.22 -27.85
C ASP A 242 -24.41 26.23 -26.67
N PRO A 243 -24.25 24.93 -26.94
CA PRO A 243 -24.20 23.91 -25.90
C PRO A 243 -22.87 23.97 -25.13
N THR A 244 -22.93 23.70 -23.84
CA THR A 244 -21.77 23.26 -23.05
C THR A 244 -22.00 21.81 -22.70
N SER A 245 -21.54 20.89 -23.55
CA SER A 245 -21.70 19.46 -23.32
C SER A 245 -20.57 18.94 -22.42
N GLU A 246 -20.94 18.10 -21.48
CA GLU A 246 -20.05 17.35 -20.61
C GLU A 246 -20.39 15.88 -20.74
N LEU A 247 -19.35 15.05 -20.84
CA LEU A 247 -19.48 13.63 -21.11
C LEU A 247 -18.74 12.80 -20.06
N ALA A 248 -19.09 11.53 -19.95
CA ALA A 248 -18.32 10.51 -19.24
C ALA A 248 -18.52 9.15 -19.91
N ALA A 249 -17.53 8.27 -19.77
CA ALA A 249 -17.62 6.87 -20.17
C ALA A 249 -17.45 5.97 -18.94
N SER A 250 -18.05 4.79 -18.92
CA SER A 250 -17.73 3.74 -17.95
C SER A 250 -16.39 3.07 -18.28
N ASN A 251 -15.74 2.43 -17.30
CA ASN A 251 -14.42 1.82 -17.47
C ASN A 251 -14.42 0.66 -18.48
N ASP A 252 -15.56 -0.01 -18.66
CA ASP A 252 -15.76 -1.05 -19.66
C ASP A 252 -16.20 -0.52 -21.04
N GLY A 253 -16.39 0.81 -21.17
CA GLY A 253 -16.87 1.46 -22.39
C GLY A 253 -18.32 1.17 -22.76
N LYS A 254 -19.09 0.47 -21.91
CA LYS A 254 -20.48 0.08 -22.20
C LYS A 254 -21.50 1.18 -21.92
N HIS A 255 -21.13 2.25 -21.24
CA HIS A 255 -22.05 3.35 -20.92
C HIS A 255 -21.44 4.72 -21.19
N VAL A 256 -22.22 5.63 -21.77
CA VAL A 256 -21.82 7.01 -22.02
C VAL A 256 -22.88 7.98 -21.51
N ALA A 257 -22.48 8.91 -20.65
CA ALA A 257 -23.34 9.99 -20.19
C ALA A 257 -23.12 11.25 -21.04
N VAL A 258 -24.19 11.95 -21.38
CA VAL A 258 -24.17 13.21 -22.12
C VAL A 258 -25.10 14.19 -21.44
N MET A 259 -24.53 15.25 -20.87
CA MET A 259 -25.29 16.28 -20.17
C MET A 259 -24.70 17.67 -20.42
N GLY A 260 -25.35 18.72 -19.91
CA GLY A 260 -24.84 20.07 -20.04
C GLY A 260 -25.89 21.14 -20.35
N LEU A 261 -25.46 22.39 -20.46
CA LEU A 261 -26.34 23.48 -20.90
C LEU A 261 -26.66 23.27 -22.38
N ASN A 262 -27.95 23.25 -22.73
CA ASN A 262 -28.45 22.97 -24.08
C ASN A 262 -28.01 21.60 -24.68
N ALA A 263 -27.40 20.72 -23.88
CA ALA A 263 -26.97 19.36 -24.27
C ALA A 263 -27.88 18.25 -23.74
N GLY A 264 -28.81 18.59 -22.83
CA GLY A 264 -29.77 17.66 -22.26
C GLY A 264 -29.22 16.89 -21.06
N LEU A 265 -29.81 15.72 -20.79
CA LEU A 265 -29.37 14.78 -19.74
C LEU A 265 -29.73 13.37 -20.21
N ASN A 266 -28.76 12.70 -20.83
CA ASN A 266 -28.95 11.44 -21.51
C ASN A 266 -27.87 10.44 -21.12
N VAL A 267 -28.21 9.15 -21.15
CA VAL A 267 -27.26 8.04 -20.99
C VAL A 267 -27.45 7.06 -22.15
N LEU A 268 -26.35 6.56 -22.68
CA LEU A 268 -26.31 5.58 -23.76
C LEU A 268 -25.80 4.24 -23.24
N ASP A 269 -26.45 3.16 -23.66
CA ASP A 269 -25.95 1.79 -23.51
C ASP A 269 -25.27 1.37 -24.82
N VAL A 270 -23.95 1.17 -24.76
CA VAL A 270 -23.08 0.73 -25.86
C VAL A 270 -22.94 -0.79 -25.77
N VAL A 271 -23.84 -1.48 -26.46
CA VAL A 271 -23.86 -2.95 -26.56
C VAL A 271 -23.20 -3.42 -27.87
N ASP A 272 -22.79 -4.68 -27.90
CA ASP A 272 -22.22 -5.28 -29.11
C ASP A 272 -23.17 -5.13 -30.32
N GLY A 273 -22.61 -4.67 -31.43
CA GLY A 273 -23.33 -4.46 -32.68
C GLY A 273 -23.99 -3.09 -32.85
N CYS A 274 -23.99 -2.22 -31.83
CA CYS A 274 -24.36 -0.81 -32.00
C CYS A 274 -23.13 0.09 -32.27
N GLY A 275 -23.41 1.26 -32.82
CA GLY A 275 -22.43 2.21 -33.33
C GLY A 275 -21.89 1.84 -34.72
N ASN A 276 -21.27 2.82 -35.36
CA ASN A 276 -20.54 2.65 -36.60
C ASN A 276 -19.12 3.20 -36.42
N SER A 277 -18.13 2.58 -37.07
CA SER A 277 -16.79 3.17 -37.15
C SER A 277 -16.89 4.59 -37.72
N ALA A 278 -16.24 5.56 -37.09
CA ALA A 278 -16.35 6.97 -37.42
C ALA A 278 -15.52 7.34 -38.67
N THR A 279 -15.83 6.69 -39.80
CA THR A 279 -15.29 7.01 -41.12
C THR A 279 -15.88 8.32 -41.63
N ASP A 280 -15.25 8.95 -42.62
CA ASP A 280 -15.76 10.17 -43.26
C ASP A 280 -17.18 10.07 -43.76
N GLU A 281 -17.51 8.95 -44.40
CA GLU A 281 -18.83 8.72 -44.91
C GLU A 281 -19.85 8.73 -43.78
N GLU A 282 -19.55 8.05 -42.68
CA GLU A 282 -20.43 7.99 -41.52
C GLU A 282 -20.48 9.32 -40.76
N VAL A 283 -19.36 10.02 -40.58
CA VAL A 283 -19.30 11.30 -39.85
C VAL A 283 -19.97 12.42 -40.65
N SER A 284 -19.89 12.40 -41.99
CA SER A 284 -20.52 13.42 -42.84
C SER A 284 -22.05 13.34 -42.85
N ARG A 285 -22.66 12.20 -42.48
CA ARG A 285 -24.11 12.02 -42.42
C ARG A 285 -24.71 12.72 -41.19
N MET A 286 -25.28 13.91 -41.39
CA MET A 286 -25.97 14.65 -40.33
C MET A 286 -27.27 13.94 -39.91
N GLY A 287 -27.45 13.77 -38.59
CA GLY A 287 -28.71 13.35 -37.98
C GLY A 287 -29.22 11.93 -38.29
N TYR A 288 -28.50 11.13 -39.08
CA TYR A 288 -28.88 9.76 -39.43
C TYR A 288 -27.77 8.76 -39.10
N MET A 289 -28.15 7.65 -38.47
CA MET A 289 -27.29 6.52 -38.14
C MET A 289 -28.12 5.24 -38.18
N THR A 290 -27.65 4.22 -38.91
CA THR A 290 -28.40 2.96 -39.07
C THR A 290 -28.35 2.09 -37.82
N ASN A 291 -27.23 2.08 -37.11
CA ASN A 291 -26.98 1.25 -35.94
C ASN A 291 -26.77 2.10 -34.68
N SER A 292 -27.63 3.08 -34.39
CA SER A 292 -27.47 3.90 -33.18
C SER A 292 -27.57 3.04 -31.91
N CYS A 293 -26.68 3.29 -30.95
CA CYS A 293 -26.81 2.74 -29.61
C CYS A 293 -28.08 3.27 -28.92
N LYS A 294 -28.63 2.47 -27.99
CA LYS A 294 -29.83 2.86 -27.25
C LYS A 294 -29.51 4.06 -26.38
N LEU A 295 -30.47 4.99 -26.28
CA LEU A 295 -30.34 6.21 -25.49
C LEU A 295 -31.57 6.36 -24.61
N ALA A 296 -31.33 6.72 -23.35
CA ALA A 296 -32.35 7.12 -22.39
C ALA A 296 -32.17 8.59 -22.01
N SER A 297 -33.26 9.35 -22.10
CA SER A 297 -33.31 10.69 -21.50
C SER A 297 -33.75 10.57 -20.04
N ILE A 298 -32.96 11.12 -19.14
CA ILE A 298 -33.26 11.07 -17.71
C ILE A 298 -34.40 12.05 -17.39
N ASN A 299 -35.40 11.59 -16.62
CA ASN A 299 -36.46 12.45 -16.13
C ASN A 299 -35.95 13.40 -15.03
N ARG A 300 -35.84 14.68 -15.34
CA ARG A 300 -35.23 15.71 -14.48
C ARG A 300 -36.12 16.14 -13.32
N GLU A 301 -37.45 16.11 -13.52
CA GLU A 301 -38.44 16.51 -12.51
C GLU A 301 -38.40 15.61 -11.27
N SER A 302 -37.81 14.42 -11.41
CA SER A 302 -37.71 13.44 -10.34
C SER A 302 -36.74 13.84 -9.22
N PHE A 303 -35.74 14.69 -9.49
CA PHE A 303 -34.73 15.08 -8.49
C PHE A 303 -34.50 16.59 -8.38
N ILE A 304 -34.92 17.41 -9.35
CA ILE A 304 -34.75 18.86 -9.30
C ILE A 304 -35.87 19.61 -10.04
N THR A 305 -36.39 20.67 -9.42
CA THR A 305 -37.41 21.54 -10.02
C THR A 305 -36.76 22.62 -10.86
N SER A 306 -37.42 23.05 -11.94
CA SER A 306 -36.91 24.10 -12.85
C SER A 306 -35.49 23.81 -13.37
N PHE A 307 -35.19 22.56 -13.73
CA PHE A 307 -33.88 22.16 -14.25
C PHE A 307 -33.39 23.12 -15.34
N TYR A 308 -32.15 23.57 -15.20
CA TYR A 308 -31.44 24.40 -16.15
C TYR A 308 -30.38 23.58 -16.91
N TYR A 309 -29.40 23.00 -16.20
CA TYR A 309 -28.36 22.15 -16.78
C TYR A 309 -27.75 21.20 -15.73
N ALA A 310 -26.94 20.25 -16.18
CA ALA A 310 -26.17 19.35 -15.32
C ALA A 310 -24.71 19.26 -15.80
N VAL A 311 -23.79 19.03 -14.87
CA VAL A 311 -22.33 19.01 -15.11
C VAL A 311 -21.65 17.91 -14.33
N GLN A 312 -20.40 17.64 -14.71
CA GLN A 312 -19.48 16.68 -14.11
C GLN A 312 -20.06 15.27 -13.97
N PRO A 313 -20.54 14.66 -15.08
CA PRO A 313 -20.88 13.25 -15.07
C PRO A 313 -19.69 12.40 -14.65
N ARG A 314 -19.95 11.43 -13.77
CA ARG A 314 -18.98 10.40 -13.37
C ARG A 314 -19.70 9.08 -13.20
N PHE A 315 -19.23 8.07 -13.91
CA PHE A 315 -19.60 6.69 -13.59
C PHE A 315 -18.76 6.20 -12.41
N ASN A 316 -19.32 5.30 -11.61
CA ASN A 316 -18.47 4.44 -10.78
C ASN A 316 -17.79 3.38 -11.66
N SER A 317 -16.89 2.60 -11.06
CA SER A 317 -16.04 1.69 -11.83
C SER A 317 -16.80 0.59 -12.58
N SER A 318 -17.95 0.17 -12.06
CA SER A 318 -18.85 -0.80 -12.72
C SER A 318 -19.80 -0.19 -13.74
N GLY A 319 -19.88 1.15 -13.87
CA GLY A 319 -20.82 1.82 -14.77
C GLY A 319 -22.30 1.80 -14.33
N GLY A 320 -22.61 1.17 -13.19
CA GLY A 320 -23.97 1.03 -12.66
C GLY A 320 -24.51 2.24 -11.88
N GLU A 321 -23.63 3.15 -11.47
CA GLU A 321 -23.98 4.44 -10.88
C GLU A 321 -23.44 5.60 -11.70
N LEU A 322 -24.25 6.66 -11.80
CA LEU A 322 -23.90 7.92 -12.44
C LEU A 322 -24.12 9.05 -11.45
N SER A 323 -23.06 9.75 -11.07
CA SER A 323 -23.11 10.97 -10.28
C SER A 323 -22.89 12.21 -11.14
N PHE A 324 -23.55 13.32 -10.78
CA PHE A 324 -23.42 14.63 -11.42
C PHE A 324 -23.99 15.74 -10.54
N TYR A 325 -23.76 16.99 -10.93
CA TYR A 325 -24.37 18.16 -10.30
C TYR A 325 -25.46 18.73 -11.19
N ALA A 326 -26.62 19.05 -10.61
CA ALA A 326 -27.78 19.57 -11.31
C ALA A 326 -28.12 21.00 -10.83
N TYR A 327 -28.36 21.89 -11.79
CA TYR A 327 -28.66 23.30 -11.57
C TYR A 327 -30.11 23.62 -11.94
N PRO A 328 -30.84 24.36 -11.11
CA PRO A 328 -32.14 24.89 -11.48
C PRO A 328 -32.02 26.34 -11.97
N TYR A 329 -33.03 26.83 -12.69
CA TYR A 329 -33.21 28.26 -12.96
C TYR A 329 -33.53 29.03 -11.67
N VAL A 330 -34.23 28.37 -10.73
CA VAL A 330 -34.64 28.92 -9.44
C VAL A 330 -34.60 27.82 -8.39
N GLY A 331 -33.92 28.07 -7.26
CA GLY A 331 -33.82 27.11 -6.14
C GLY A 331 -32.39 26.72 -5.82
N LYS A 332 -32.23 25.65 -5.05
CA LYS A 332 -30.92 25.11 -4.65
C LYS A 332 -30.40 24.11 -5.68
N SER A 333 -29.10 24.16 -5.93
CA SER A 333 -28.41 23.18 -6.76
C SER A 333 -28.28 21.86 -6.02
N ARG A 334 -28.13 20.75 -6.76
CA ARG A 334 -28.10 19.41 -6.16
C ARG A 334 -26.97 18.56 -6.68
N GLN A 335 -26.34 17.78 -5.80
CA GLN A 335 -25.57 16.61 -6.22
C GLN A 335 -26.52 15.43 -6.36
N VAL A 336 -26.54 14.81 -7.53
CA VAL A 336 -27.47 13.73 -7.89
C VAL A 336 -26.66 12.46 -8.14
N VAL A 337 -27.15 11.34 -7.63
CA VAL A 337 -26.64 9.99 -7.93
C VAL A 337 -27.80 9.14 -8.41
N LEU A 338 -27.66 8.58 -9.61
CA LEU A 338 -28.61 7.68 -10.23
C LEU A 338 -28.03 6.26 -10.27
N ARG A 339 -28.93 5.26 -10.27
CA ARG A 339 -28.58 3.84 -10.44
C ARG A 339 -29.28 3.26 -11.65
N ALA A 340 -28.50 2.56 -12.47
CA ALA A 340 -29.01 1.73 -13.55
C ALA A 340 -29.90 0.60 -13.03
N SER A 341 -30.73 0.06 -13.91
CA SER A 341 -31.46 -1.17 -13.62
C SER A 341 -30.51 -2.35 -13.50
N GLY A 342 -30.81 -3.28 -12.59
CA GLY A 342 -29.96 -4.43 -12.31
C GLY A 342 -28.78 -4.11 -11.38
N TYR A 343 -28.36 -2.85 -11.27
CA TYR A 343 -27.28 -2.49 -10.36
C TYR A 343 -27.76 -2.45 -8.91
N THR A 344 -27.14 -3.28 -8.08
CA THR A 344 -27.31 -3.25 -6.62
C THR A 344 -25.93 -3.07 -6.00
N ARG A 345 -25.62 -1.86 -5.54
CA ARG A 345 -24.40 -1.63 -4.75
C ARG A 345 -24.47 -2.43 -3.46
N GLN A 346 -23.42 -3.18 -3.14
CA GLN A 346 -23.25 -3.72 -1.80
C GLN A 346 -23.18 -2.56 -0.81
N ARG A 347 -24.16 -2.51 0.11
CA ARG A 347 -24.23 -1.49 1.15
C ARG A 347 -23.03 -1.66 2.09
N ILE A 348 -22.28 -0.59 2.30
CA ILE A 348 -21.27 -0.46 3.36
C ILE A 348 -21.67 0.75 4.20
N ASP A 349 -21.91 0.55 5.49
CA ASP A 349 -22.19 1.64 6.43
C ASP A 349 -20.88 2.21 6.98
N TYR A 350 -19.87 1.36 7.19
CA TYR A 350 -18.58 1.77 7.73
C TYR A 350 -17.42 1.10 6.98
N LEU A 351 -16.51 1.93 6.44
CA LEU A 351 -15.25 1.49 5.84
C LEU A 351 -14.09 2.03 6.67
N ALA A 352 -13.22 1.15 7.17
CA ALA A 352 -11.96 1.57 7.79
C ALA A 352 -10.81 1.53 6.79
N MET A 353 -9.99 2.57 6.80
CA MET A 353 -8.83 2.77 5.96
C MET A 353 -7.64 3.15 6.86
N GLY A 354 -6.42 2.89 6.41
CA GLY A 354 -5.24 3.25 7.17
C GLY A 354 -4.10 2.24 7.09
N ASP A 355 -3.19 2.37 8.03
CA ASP A 355 -1.99 1.54 8.17
C ASP A 355 -2.14 0.40 9.19
N SER A 356 -1.02 -0.08 9.73
CA SER A 356 -0.91 -1.17 10.70
C SER A 356 -1.68 -0.94 11.99
N PHE A 357 -1.75 0.30 12.49
CA PHE A 357 -2.50 0.65 13.71
C PHE A 357 -4.02 0.56 13.48
N THR A 358 -4.45 0.59 12.21
CA THR A 358 -5.84 0.35 11.81
C THR A 358 -6.09 -1.11 11.40
N SER A 359 -5.17 -1.75 10.68
CA SER A 359 -5.34 -3.13 10.21
C SER A 359 -5.35 -4.12 11.37
N GLY A 360 -4.56 -3.86 12.41
CA GLY A 360 -4.40 -4.74 13.56
C GLY A 360 -3.16 -5.61 13.51
N GLU A 361 -2.10 -5.10 12.91
CA GLU A 361 -0.73 -5.55 13.18
C GLU A 361 -0.51 -5.61 14.70
N GLY A 362 0.13 -6.66 15.20
CA GLY A 362 0.21 -6.94 16.65
C GLY A 362 -0.82 -7.93 17.16
N GLU A 363 -1.62 -8.51 16.28
CA GLU A 363 -2.43 -9.68 16.59
C GLU A 363 -1.53 -10.92 16.72
N THR A 364 -1.59 -11.58 17.88
CA THR A 364 -0.73 -12.72 18.27
C THR A 364 -1.41 -14.07 18.05
N ASP A 365 -2.65 -14.07 17.54
CA ASP A 365 -3.40 -15.27 17.19
C ASP A 365 -3.90 -15.17 15.75
N ASP A 366 -3.19 -15.88 14.86
CA ASP A 366 -3.43 -15.93 13.42
C ASP A 366 -4.87 -16.25 13.03
N ASN A 367 -5.63 -16.95 13.89
CA ASN A 367 -7.02 -17.27 13.61
C ASN A 367 -7.92 -16.02 13.52
N TYR A 368 -7.44 -14.87 13.98
CA TYR A 368 -8.15 -13.61 13.91
C TYR A 368 -7.78 -12.76 12.69
N TYR A 369 -6.72 -13.11 11.94
CA TYR A 369 -6.46 -12.45 10.66
C TYR A 369 -7.51 -12.85 9.62
N VAL A 370 -7.96 -11.87 8.84
CA VAL A 370 -8.87 -12.10 7.72
C VAL A 370 -8.16 -12.95 6.67
N ASN A 371 -8.84 -13.97 6.17
CA ASN A 371 -8.27 -14.89 5.18
C ASN A 371 -7.75 -14.12 3.95
N GLY A 372 -6.52 -14.46 3.52
CA GLY A 372 -5.83 -13.78 2.42
C GLY A 372 -5.19 -12.43 2.80
N THR A 373 -5.09 -12.10 4.08
CA THR A 373 -4.40 -10.87 4.55
C THR A 373 -3.17 -11.13 5.41
N ASN A 374 -2.89 -12.39 5.73
CA ASN A 374 -1.65 -12.85 6.35
C ASN A 374 -1.19 -14.15 5.65
N ASP A 375 -0.42 -14.01 4.58
CA ASP A 375 0.30 -15.10 3.90
C ASP A 375 1.65 -14.59 3.34
N VAL A 376 2.40 -15.43 2.63
CA VAL A 376 3.75 -15.12 2.11
C VAL A 376 3.79 -13.84 1.26
N PHE A 377 2.72 -13.51 0.53
CA PHE A 377 2.66 -12.34 -0.34
C PHE A 377 1.66 -11.27 0.14
N GLU A 378 0.66 -11.67 0.93
CA GLU A 378 -0.34 -10.78 1.50
C GLU A 378 -0.07 -10.51 2.98
N LYS A 379 0.57 -9.37 3.23
CA LYS A 379 0.98 -8.93 4.57
C LYS A 379 0.27 -7.65 5.00
N CYS A 380 -1.02 -7.55 4.71
CA CYS A 380 -1.81 -6.42 5.21
C CYS A 380 -2.19 -6.56 6.68
N HIS A 381 -2.13 -7.78 7.23
CA HIS A 381 -2.37 -8.10 8.64
C HIS A 381 -3.65 -7.47 9.16
N LEU A 382 -4.77 -7.84 8.50
CA LEU A 382 -6.07 -7.32 8.86
C LEU A 382 -6.71 -8.22 9.92
N SER A 383 -6.65 -7.81 11.20
CA SER A 383 -7.23 -8.54 12.32
C SER A 383 -8.70 -8.20 12.50
N THR A 384 -9.53 -9.22 12.72
CA THR A 384 -10.95 -9.10 13.12
C THR A 384 -11.13 -8.56 14.55
N ARG A 385 -10.05 -8.44 15.33
CA ARG A 385 -10.03 -7.81 16.66
C ARG A 385 -9.44 -6.39 16.66
N SER A 386 -9.09 -5.86 15.49
CA SER A 386 -8.65 -4.47 15.34
C SER A 386 -9.77 -3.49 15.69
N TYR A 387 -9.40 -2.26 16.06
CA TYR A 387 -10.36 -1.25 16.53
C TYR A 387 -11.53 -1.01 15.57
N PRO A 388 -11.37 -1.08 14.22
CA PRO A 388 -12.50 -0.91 13.32
C PRO A 388 -13.64 -1.89 13.57
N TYR A 389 -13.35 -3.19 13.70
CA TYR A 389 -14.38 -4.20 13.91
C TYR A 389 -15.04 -4.04 15.29
N LEU A 390 -14.26 -3.67 16.30
CA LEU A 390 -14.76 -3.44 17.65
C LEU A 390 -15.73 -2.26 17.71
N ILE A 391 -15.36 -1.11 17.11
CA ILE A 391 -16.22 0.08 17.08
C ILE A 391 -17.49 -0.22 16.29
N ALA A 392 -17.41 -0.90 15.15
CA ALA A 392 -18.57 -1.27 14.36
C ALA A 392 -19.60 -2.03 15.20
N ASN A 393 -19.15 -3.04 15.94
CA ASN A 393 -19.97 -3.81 16.86
C ASN A 393 -20.55 -2.95 18.00
N MET A 394 -19.73 -2.10 18.63
CA MET A 394 -20.17 -1.18 19.69
C MET A 394 -21.24 -0.18 19.20
N SER A 395 -21.14 0.24 17.94
CA SER A 395 -22.06 1.16 17.28
C SER A 395 -23.30 0.47 16.69
N GLY A 396 -23.43 -0.84 16.83
CA GLY A 396 -24.56 -1.60 16.30
C GLY A 396 -24.55 -1.74 14.77
N ILE A 397 -23.39 -1.53 14.13
CA ILE A 397 -23.20 -1.75 12.70
C ILE A 397 -22.93 -3.25 12.50
N SER A 398 -23.79 -3.90 11.74
CA SER A 398 -23.68 -5.34 11.51
C SER A 398 -22.42 -5.68 10.67
N PRO A 399 -21.73 -6.80 10.92
CA PRO A 399 -20.50 -7.17 10.22
C PRO A 399 -20.62 -7.21 8.70
N GLU A 400 -21.81 -7.50 8.14
CA GLU A 400 -22.04 -7.47 6.70
C GLU A 400 -21.95 -6.07 6.08
N TYR A 401 -22.19 -5.01 6.87
CA TYR A 401 -22.16 -3.60 6.44
C TYR A 401 -20.88 -2.87 6.87
N MET A 402 -19.92 -3.56 7.47
CA MET A 402 -18.62 -3.01 7.80
C MET A 402 -17.51 -3.73 7.04
N ARG A 403 -16.56 -2.98 6.50
CA ARG A 403 -15.33 -3.51 5.90
C ARG A 403 -14.14 -2.69 6.38
N SER A 404 -12.99 -3.34 6.48
CA SER A 404 -11.72 -2.65 6.65
C SER A 404 -10.85 -2.99 5.44
N VAL A 405 -10.20 -1.98 4.89
CA VAL A 405 -9.24 -2.08 3.79
C VAL A 405 -7.90 -1.47 4.19
N ALA A 406 -7.70 -1.24 5.50
CA ALA A 406 -6.41 -0.89 6.05
C ALA A 406 -5.39 -2.00 5.78
N CYS A 407 -4.14 -1.61 5.59
CA CYS A 407 -3.05 -2.52 5.28
C CYS A 407 -1.81 -2.09 6.06
N SER A 408 -1.17 -3.04 6.75
CA SER A 408 0.11 -2.80 7.43
C SER A 408 1.12 -2.14 6.49
N ALA A 409 1.94 -1.22 7.02
CA ALA A 409 2.90 -0.39 6.28
C ALA A 409 2.32 0.59 5.22
N ALA A 410 1.00 0.75 5.09
CA ALA A 410 0.43 1.69 4.14
C ALA A 410 0.88 3.14 4.40
N THR A 411 1.14 3.87 3.31
CA THR A 411 1.42 5.31 3.25
C THR A 411 0.24 6.06 2.64
N THR A 412 0.28 7.39 2.60
CA THR A 412 -0.76 8.17 1.91
C THR A 412 -0.89 7.81 0.42
N SER A 413 0.20 7.42 -0.26
CA SER A 413 0.15 6.93 -1.65
C SER A 413 -0.57 5.59 -1.78
N ASP A 414 -0.51 4.69 -0.79
CA ASP A 414 -1.29 3.44 -0.85
C ASP A 414 -2.79 3.67 -0.58
N VAL A 415 -3.11 4.81 0.03
CA VAL A 415 -4.50 5.22 0.27
C VAL A 415 -5.08 5.91 -0.96
N ILE A 416 -4.38 6.87 -1.57
CA ILE A 416 -4.89 7.70 -2.67
C ILE A 416 -4.08 7.58 -3.95
N GLY A 417 -4.76 7.28 -5.05
CA GLY A 417 -4.14 7.16 -6.36
C GLY A 417 -5.13 6.57 -7.35
N LYS A 418 -4.62 6.10 -8.49
CA LYS A 418 -5.40 5.29 -9.43
C LYS A 418 -4.82 3.89 -9.46
N ASP A 419 -5.69 2.89 -9.55
CA ASP A 419 -5.24 1.48 -9.60
C ASP A 419 -4.42 1.16 -10.86
N GLU A 420 -4.52 2.01 -11.88
CA GLU A 420 -3.79 1.89 -13.13
C GLU A 420 -2.32 2.25 -12.97
N GLY A 421 -1.44 1.32 -13.33
CA GLY A 421 0.00 1.48 -13.11
C GLY A 421 0.42 1.29 -11.64
N TYR A 422 -0.53 0.99 -10.74
CA TYR A 422 -0.25 0.63 -9.37
C TYR A 422 -0.14 -0.88 -9.22
N PHE A 423 1.04 -1.39 -8.93
CA PHE A 423 1.27 -2.83 -8.80
C PHE A 423 0.95 -3.37 -7.40
N GLY A 424 0.03 -2.72 -6.69
CA GLY A 424 -0.26 -2.98 -5.29
C GLY A 424 0.82 -2.42 -4.36
N GLN A 425 0.49 -2.25 -3.09
CA GLN A 425 1.38 -1.67 -2.09
C GLN A 425 2.69 -2.46 -2.04
N SER A 426 3.80 -1.70 -2.02
CA SER A 426 5.16 -2.21 -2.16
C SER A 426 5.36 -3.08 -3.42
N ASN A 427 4.65 -2.77 -4.51
CA ASN A 427 4.69 -3.48 -5.79
C ASN A 427 4.41 -4.99 -5.69
N ARG A 428 3.54 -5.42 -4.77
CA ARG A 428 3.27 -6.85 -4.47
C ARG A 428 2.83 -7.70 -5.67
N LEU A 429 2.19 -7.08 -6.66
CA LEU A 429 1.69 -7.77 -7.87
C LEU A 429 2.76 -7.91 -8.96
N SER A 430 3.89 -7.19 -8.84
CA SER A 430 4.95 -7.12 -9.85
C SER A 430 5.94 -8.29 -9.80
N THR A 431 6.90 -8.27 -10.73
CA THR A 431 7.99 -9.26 -10.86
C THR A 431 8.90 -9.26 -9.62
N GLY A 432 9.25 -10.45 -9.13
CA GLY A 432 10.02 -10.65 -7.89
C GLY A 432 9.17 -10.87 -6.63
N LYS A 433 7.86 -10.62 -6.71
CA LYS A 433 6.86 -10.98 -5.67
C LYS A 433 5.86 -12.00 -6.23
N MET A 434 4.60 -11.63 -6.45
CA MET A 434 3.62 -12.53 -7.07
C MET A 434 3.90 -12.79 -8.56
N ASN A 435 4.68 -11.93 -9.22
CA ASN A 435 5.11 -12.07 -10.61
C ASN A 435 3.94 -12.28 -11.59
N LEU A 436 2.89 -11.47 -11.46
CA LEU A 436 1.72 -11.56 -12.32
C LEU A 436 1.95 -10.83 -13.65
N PRO A 437 1.50 -11.38 -14.79
CA PRO A 437 1.44 -10.63 -16.03
C PRO A 437 0.37 -9.53 -15.95
N MET A 438 0.51 -8.46 -16.75
CA MET A 438 -0.37 -7.28 -16.68
C MET A 438 -1.88 -7.59 -16.75
N SER A 439 -2.30 -8.57 -17.56
CA SER A 439 -3.70 -9.01 -17.62
C SER A 439 -4.23 -9.54 -16.29
N ASP A 440 -3.38 -10.25 -15.56
CA ASP A 440 -3.74 -10.92 -14.31
C ASP A 440 -3.67 -9.94 -13.14
N ILE A 441 -2.83 -8.91 -13.24
CA ILE A 441 -2.83 -7.76 -12.32
C ILE A 441 -4.20 -7.08 -12.35
N ILE A 442 -4.71 -6.74 -13.53
CA ILE A 442 -6.03 -6.11 -13.70
C ILE A 442 -7.13 -7.02 -13.11
N LEU A 443 -7.05 -8.32 -13.36
CA LEU A 443 -8.00 -9.27 -12.79
C LEU A 443 -7.92 -9.33 -11.26
N ALA A 444 -6.70 -9.40 -10.71
CA ALA A 444 -6.46 -9.44 -9.27
C ALA A 444 -6.94 -8.16 -8.56
N GLN A 445 -6.75 -7.00 -9.20
CA GLN A 445 -7.26 -5.71 -8.71
C GLN A 445 -8.78 -5.64 -8.72
N ASN A 446 -9.42 -6.09 -9.81
CA ASN A 446 -10.88 -6.17 -9.88
C ASN A 446 -11.46 -7.13 -8.83
N GLN A 447 -10.82 -8.28 -8.62
CA GLN A 447 -11.19 -9.21 -7.56
C GLN A 447 -10.99 -8.59 -6.18
N ALA A 448 -9.89 -7.88 -5.96
CA ALA A 448 -9.60 -7.22 -4.70
C ALA A 448 -10.68 -6.20 -4.34
N LYS A 449 -11.10 -5.40 -5.33
CA LYS A 449 -12.17 -4.41 -5.19
C LYS A 449 -13.47 -5.07 -4.72
N ASN A 450 -13.87 -6.16 -5.37
CA ASN A 450 -15.11 -6.89 -5.08
C ASN A 450 -15.08 -7.65 -3.75
N ASN A 451 -13.90 -8.13 -3.35
CA ASN A 451 -13.72 -8.98 -2.17
C ASN A 451 -13.18 -8.23 -0.94
N PHE A 452 -12.97 -6.92 -1.03
CA PHE A 452 -12.35 -6.09 0.01
C PHE A 452 -10.96 -6.60 0.43
N LEU A 453 -10.16 -7.02 -0.55
CA LEU A 453 -8.78 -7.45 -0.31
C LEU A 453 -7.86 -6.22 -0.32
N PRO A 454 -7.30 -5.79 0.82
CA PRO A 454 -6.46 -4.59 0.89
C PRO A 454 -5.11 -4.76 0.18
N GLY A 455 -4.45 -3.64 -0.11
CA GLY A 455 -3.08 -3.60 -0.60
C GLY A 455 -2.86 -3.98 -2.07
N ARG A 456 -3.85 -4.55 -2.78
CA ARG A 456 -3.76 -4.76 -4.24
C ARG A 456 -4.20 -3.55 -5.07
N ILE A 457 -5.06 -2.73 -4.49
CA ILE A 457 -5.59 -1.48 -5.07
C ILE A 457 -5.48 -0.37 -4.02
N HIS A 458 -5.65 0.88 -4.46
CA HIS A 458 -5.70 2.00 -3.53
C HIS A 458 -6.89 1.88 -2.60
N GLN A 459 -6.71 2.22 -1.33
CA GLN A 459 -7.81 2.13 -0.36
C GLN A 459 -8.99 3.05 -0.74
N ASN A 460 -8.70 4.21 -1.37
CA ASN A 460 -9.70 5.15 -1.85
C ASN A 460 -10.59 4.57 -2.97
N SER A 461 -10.13 3.56 -3.70
CA SER A 461 -10.93 2.88 -4.74
C SER A 461 -12.15 2.18 -4.14
N PHE A 462 -12.07 1.71 -2.88
CA PHE A 462 -13.21 1.17 -2.14
C PHE A 462 -14.19 2.26 -1.70
N ALA A 463 -13.68 3.38 -1.17
CA ALA A 463 -14.52 4.53 -0.83
C ALA A 463 -15.29 5.03 -2.06
N MET A 464 -14.62 5.07 -3.21
CA MET A 464 -15.23 5.47 -4.48
C MET A 464 -16.31 4.50 -4.96
N GLU A 465 -16.08 3.19 -4.85
CA GLU A 465 -17.02 2.19 -5.35
C GLU A 465 -18.21 1.98 -4.43
N TYR A 466 -18.00 1.99 -3.11
CA TYR A 466 -19.03 1.59 -2.14
C TYR A 466 -19.70 2.77 -1.43
N LYS A 467 -19.15 3.99 -1.54
CA LYS A 467 -19.66 5.23 -0.94
C LYS A 467 -20.18 5.03 0.49
N PRO A 468 -19.32 4.58 1.42
CA PRO A 468 -19.75 4.19 2.77
C PRO A 468 -20.34 5.38 3.54
N ALA A 469 -21.21 5.15 4.52
CA ALA A 469 -21.75 6.28 5.31
C ALA A 469 -20.66 6.93 6.18
N ILE A 470 -19.74 6.12 6.72
CA ILE A 470 -18.66 6.51 7.62
C ILE A 470 -17.33 5.92 7.11
N ILE A 471 -16.27 6.73 7.20
CA ILE A 471 -14.88 6.30 7.05
C ILE A 471 -14.08 6.70 8.29
N THR A 472 -13.23 5.79 8.77
CA THR A 472 -12.10 6.14 9.64
C THR A 472 -10.81 5.98 8.86
N VAL A 473 -9.85 6.88 9.05
CA VAL A 473 -8.54 6.85 8.39
C VAL A 473 -7.44 7.08 9.42
N GLY A 474 -6.64 6.06 9.72
CA GLY A 474 -5.41 6.18 10.50
C GLY A 474 -4.19 6.07 9.58
N ILE A 475 -3.58 7.19 9.21
CA ILE A 475 -2.48 7.21 8.22
C ILE A 475 -1.51 8.37 8.51
N GLY A 476 -0.27 8.23 8.04
CA GLY A 476 0.76 9.27 8.11
C GLY A 476 2.02 8.87 8.89
N GLY A 477 1.94 7.85 9.74
CA GLY A 477 3.11 7.36 10.49
C GLY A 477 4.22 6.83 9.59
N ASN A 478 3.86 6.02 8.59
CA ASN A 478 4.81 5.48 7.61
C ASN A 478 5.33 6.56 6.65
N ASP A 479 4.48 7.53 6.26
CA ASP A 479 4.89 8.68 5.45
C ASP A 479 5.96 9.54 6.12
N ALA A 480 5.92 9.62 7.45
CA ALA A 480 6.89 10.34 8.26
C ALA A 480 8.19 9.54 8.49
N GLY A 481 8.25 8.23 8.17
CA GLY A 481 9.41 7.38 8.48
C GLY A 481 9.62 7.11 9.97
N PHE A 482 8.69 7.55 10.81
CA PHE A 482 8.84 7.59 12.26
C PHE A 482 9.08 6.20 12.85
N MET A 483 8.27 5.21 12.46
CA MET A 483 8.39 3.82 12.96
C MET A 483 9.69 3.15 12.50
N GLU A 484 10.20 3.49 11.33
CA GLU A 484 11.47 2.96 10.81
C GLU A 484 12.68 3.53 11.56
N VAL A 485 12.66 4.84 11.84
CA VAL A 485 13.67 5.47 12.71
C VAL A 485 13.66 4.86 14.11
N LEU A 486 12.47 4.56 14.66
CA LEU A 486 12.36 3.93 15.98
C LEU A 486 13.03 2.55 16.06
N ARG A 487 13.02 1.76 14.99
CA ARG A 487 13.74 0.46 14.95
C ARG A 487 15.24 0.64 15.15
N THR A 488 15.82 1.75 14.68
CA THR A 488 17.25 2.04 14.84
C THR A 488 17.65 2.38 16.29
N CYS A 489 16.67 2.74 17.13
CA CYS A 489 16.88 3.02 18.55
C CYS A 489 16.89 1.78 19.44
N ILE A 490 16.61 0.59 18.88
CA ILE A 490 16.67 -0.67 19.61
C ILE A 490 18.12 -1.15 19.63
N GLY A 491 18.90 -0.66 20.60
CA GLY A 491 20.34 -0.91 20.64
C GLY A 491 20.98 -0.79 22.03
N LEU A 492 22.31 -0.77 22.06
CA LEU A 492 23.11 -0.60 23.29
C LEU A 492 23.47 0.85 23.59
N ASP A 493 23.51 1.70 22.57
CA ASP A 493 23.81 3.13 22.63
C ASP A 493 22.57 3.92 22.18
N THR A 494 22.50 5.22 22.52
CA THR A 494 21.40 6.10 22.07
C THR A 494 21.43 6.26 20.55
N CYS A 495 20.31 6.09 19.86
CA CYS A 495 20.25 6.38 18.42
C CYS A 495 20.49 7.87 18.10
N ASP A 496 21.16 8.14 16.99
CA ASP A 496 21.49 9.50 16.51
C ASP A 496 20.26 10.41 16.39
N ALA A 497 19.12 9.84 16.02
CA ALA A 497 17.83 10.54 15.90
C ALA A 497 17.38 11.15 17.23
N ALA A 498 17.63 10.46 18.35
CA ALA A 498 17.28 10.94 19.68
C ALA A 498 18.42 11.73 20.33
N ASP A 499 19.68 11.41 20.02
CA ASP A 499 20.86 11.98 20.70
C ASP A 499 21.24 13.39 20.20
N THR A 500 21.02 13.69 18.92
CA THR A 500 21.52 14.92 18.27
C THR A 500 20.44 15.94 17.94
N ASP A 501 20.78 17.24 17.94
CA ASP A 501 19.87 18.31 17.48
C ASP A 501 19.51 18.14 15.99
N GLU A 502 20.49 17.73 15.17
CA GLU A 502 20.29 17.45 13.75
C GLU A 502 19.29 16.29 13.54
N GLY A 503 19.43 15.19 14.27
CA GLY A 503 18.54 14.04 14.18
C GLY A 503 17.10 14.38 14.59
N ARG A 504 16.94 15.13 15.69
CA ARG A 504 15.63 15.62 16.13
C ARG A 504 14.99 16.55 15.11
N GLU A 505 15.74 17.54 14.61
CA GLU A 505 15.22 18.51 13.64
C GLU A 505 14.78 17.84 12.34
N LYS A 506 15.58 16.89 11.82
CA LYS A 506 15.24 16.13 10.60
C LYS A 506 13.95 15.34 10.74
N MET A 507 13.82 14.57 11.83
CA MET A 507 12.59 13.83 12.12
C MET A 507 11.37 14.76 12.19
N ALA A 508 11.53 15.91 12.85
CA ALA A 508 10.45 16.88 12.99
C ALA A 508 10.06 17.49 11.63
N ILE A 509 11.04 17.78 10.76
CA ILE A 509 10.79 18.25 9.39
C ILE A 509 10.04 17.19 8.58
N GLU A 510 10.41 15.91 8.67
CA GLU A 510 9.71 14.81 7.99
C GLU A 510 8.25 14.71 8.41
N ILE A 511 7.99 14.72 9.72
CA ILE A 511 6.62 14.76 10.26
C ILE A 511 5.88 15.99 9.75
N LYS A 512 6.49 17.18 9.79
CA LYS A 512 5.89 18.44 9.30
C LYS A 512 5.52 18.35 7.81
N ASN A 513 6.35 17.71 7.00
CA ASN A 513 6.15 17.57 5.55
C ASN A 513 4.97 16.66 5.18
N THR A 514 4.55 15.75 6.07
CA THR A 514 3.35 14.93 5.85
C THR A 514 2.07 15.76 5.79
N PHE A 515 2.03 16.97 6.36
CA PHE A 515 0.84 17.84 6.40
C PHE A 515 0.16 17.96 5.04
N SER A 516 0.92 18.31 4.00
CA SER A 516 0.37 18.54 2.66
C SER A 516 -0.18 17.25 2.02
N LYS A 517 0.51 16.12 2.21
CA LYS A 517 0.09 14.79 1.75
C LYS A 517 -1.19 14.34 2.45
N LEU A 518 -1.30 14.56 3.76
CA LEU A 518 -2.49 14.23 4.55
C LEU A 518 -3.70 15.07 4.14
N VAL A 519 -3.53 16.39 3.92
CA VAL A 519 -4.61 17.25 3.41
C VAL A 519 -5.11 16.77 2.05
N GLU A 520 -4.19 16.41 1.16
CA GLU A 520 -4.51 15.86 -0.16
C GLU A 520 -5.24 14.52 -0.07
N THR A 521 -4.79 13.65 0.85
CA THR A 521 -5.40 12.35 1.13
C THR A 521 -6.86 12.51 1.58
N TYR A 522 -7.11 13.30 2.62
CA TYR A 522 -8.45 13.50 3.17
C TYR A 522 -9.41 14.15 2.16
N LYS A 523 -8.93 15.13 1.37
CA LYS A 523 -9.73 15.74 0.30
C LYS A 523 -10.07 14.73 -0.80
N SER A 524 -9.12 13.88 -1.18
CA SER A 524 -9.31 12.86 -2.21
C SER A 524 -10.30 11.79 -1.79
N ILE A 525 -10.28 11.36 -0.52
CA ILE A 525 -11.29 10.45 0.05
C ILE A 525 -12.66 11.12 0.05
N HIS A 526 -12.74 12.40 0.41
CA HIS A 526 -14.00 13.14 0.35
C HIS A 526 -14.55 13.25 -1.07
N ILE A 527 -13.72 13.52 -2.08
CA ILE A 527 -14.17 13.56 -3.49
C ILE A 527 -14.64 12.20 -3.95
N ALA A 528 -13.92 11.15 -3.56
CA ALA A 528 -14.32 9.78 -3.83
C ALA A 528 -15.63 9.44 -3.14
N SER A 529 -15.95 10.00 -1.97
CA SER A 529 -17.25 9.79 -1.33
C SER A 529 -17.83 11.05 -0.65
N PRO A 530 -18.50 11.93 -1.42
CA PRO A 530 -18.86 13.29 -0.96
C PRO A 530 -19.88 13.37 0.18
N ASN A 531 -20.66 12.32 0.39
CA ASN A 531 -21.66 12.27 1.47
C ASN A 531 -21.15 11.49 2.70
N THR A 532 -19.90 11.04 2.69
CA THR A 532 -19.31 10.23 3.76
C THR A 532 -18.75 11.10 4.87
N LYS A 533 -18.97 10.66 6.10
CA LYS A 533 -18.33 11.22 7.29
C LYS A 533 -16.95 10.61 7.45
N ILE A 534 -15.93 11.44 7.56
CA ILE A 534 -14.54 10.98 7.63
C ILE A 534 -13.96 11.40 8.98
N TYR A 535 -13.37 10.43 9.67
CA TYR A 535 -12.66 10.61 10.93
C TYR A 535 -11.18 10.30 10.73
N ALA A 536 -10.31 11.29 10.86
CA ALA A 536 -8.87 11.10 10.96
C ALA A 536 -8.53 10.61 12.37
N ILE A 537 -7.93 9.43 12.48
CA ILE A 537 -7.57 8.81 13.76
C ILE A 537 -6.09 9.09 14.01
N GLY A 538 -5.75 9.64 15.18
CA GLY A 538 -4.34 9.81 15.60
C GLY A 538 -3.68 8.49 16.01
N TYR A 539 -2.46 8.57 16.54
CA TYR A 539 -1.70 7.44 17.09
C TYR A 539 -1.63 7.52 18.62
N PRO A 540 -1.71 6.38 19.34
CA PRO A 540 -1.56 6.34 20.79
C PRO A 540 -0.09 6.40 21.19
N LYS A 541 0.21 6.99 22.35
CA LYS A 541 1.50 6.81 23.01
C LYS A 541 1.65 5.35 23.41
N ILE A 542 2.84 4.80 23.17
CA ILE A 542 3.10 3.38 23.37
C ILE A 542 4.06 3.08 24.52
N ILE A 543 4.70 4.09 25.10
CA ILE A 543 5.72 3.90 26.14
C ILE A 543 5.70 4.98 27.23
N ASP A 544 5.94 4.58 28.48
CA ASP A 544 6.18 5.48 29.61
C ASP A 544 7.66 5.89 29.65
N GLU A 545 7.95 7.16 29.35
CA GLU A 545 9.31 7.70 29.30
C GLU A 545 9.99 7.78 30.68
N ASN A 546 9.21 7.92 31.75
CA ASN A 546 9.71 8.21 33.09
C ASN A 546 9.97 6.95 33.92
N LYS A 547 9.53 5.78 33.45
CA LYS A 547 9.68 4.51 34.16
C LYS A 547 10.69 3.58 33.51
N ASP A 548 11.37 2.80 34.34
CA ASP A 548 12.22 1.72 33.88
C ASP A 548 11.35 0.56 33.38
N CYS A 549 11.71 0.04 32.22
CA CYS A 549 11.03 -1.07 31.62
C CYS A 549 11.42 -2.38 32.32
N SER A 550 10.44 -3.25 32.57
CA SER A 550 10.73 -4.58 33.09
C SER A 550 11.56 -5.39 32.10
N TRP A 551 12.46 -6.24 32.62
CA TRP A 551 13.45 -7.00 31.82
C TRP A 551 12.84 -7.91 30.74
N TYR A 552 11.60 -8.37 30.92
CA TYR A 552 10.92 -9.28 29.99
C TYR A 552 10.17 -8.56 28.84
N ASN A 553 10.04 -7.23 28.88
CA ASN A 553 9.40 -6.44 27.82
C ASN A 553 10.42 -5.87 26.81
N LEU A 554 11.72 -6.20 26.95
CA LEU A 554 12.86 -5.69 26.16
C LEU A 554 13.00 -4.15 26.07
N GLY A 555 12.06 -3.36 26.60
CA GLY A 555 12.12 -1.90 26.63
C GLY A 555 13.28 -1.32 27.44
N PHE A 556 14.03 -2.15 28.20
CA PHE A 556 15.28 -1.72 28.85
C PHE A 556 16.38 -1.37 27.84
N LEU A 557 16.22 -1.79 26.58
CA LEU A 557 17.08 -1.41 25.46
C LEU A 557 16.91 0.07 25.10
N LEU A 558 15.75 0.66 25.42
CA LEU A 558 15.49 2.09 25.22
C LEU A 558 15.84 2.89 26.48
N ASN A 559 16.62 3.95 26.31
CA ASN A 559 16.92 4.91 27.35
C ASN A 559 15.88 6.04 27.44
N HIS A 560 16.04 6.95 28.40
CA HIS A 560 15.08 8.05 28.59
C HIS A 560 14.95 8.96 27.37
N ALA A 561 16.07 9.35 26.74
CA ALA A 561 16.06 10.24 25.58
C ALA A 561 15.32 9.61 24.40
N GLU A 562 15.53 8.31 24.17
CA GLU A 562 14.84 7.55 23.13
C GLU A 562 13.34 7.48 23.41
N LYS A 563 12.93 7.09 24.62
CA LYS A 563 11.50 7.04 25.00
C LYS A 563 10.81 8.40 24.87
N GLN A 564 11.49 9.48 25.27
CA GLN A 564 11.00 10.83 25.10
C GLN A 564 10.87 11.19 23.62
N PHE A 565 11.88 10.87 22.80
CA PHE A 565 11.83 11.05 21.35
C PHE A 565 10.63 10.33 20.71
N MET A 566 10.31 9.11 21.15
CA MET A 566 9.11 8.40 20.68
C MET A 566 7.83 9.17 21.02
N ASN A 567 7.69 9.59 22.28
CA ASN A 567 6.47 10.26 22.74
C ASN A 567 6.29 11.64 22.09
N GLU A 568 7.36 12.43 21.97
CA GLU A 568 7.34 13.73 21.31
C GLU A 568 7.03 13.58 19.82
N GLY A 569 7.59 12.56 19.15
CA GLY A 569 7.27 12.24 17.75
C GLY A 569 5.79 11.94 17.53
N ILE A 570 5.20 11.08 18.37
CA ILE A 570 3.76 10.75 18.31
C ILE A 570 2.90 11.99 18.57
N VAL A 571 3.27 12.83 19.55
CA VAL A 571 2.56 14.08 19.85
C VAL A 571 2.58 15.01 18.64
N TYR A 572 3.76 15.25 18.05
CA TYR A 572 3.89 16.16 16.92
C TYR A 572 3.20 15.62 15.65
N LEU A 573 3.29 14.31 15.39
CA LEU A 573 2.55 13.66 14.31
C LEU A 573 1.03 13.85 14.46
N ASN A 574 0.51 13.67 15.67
CA ASN A 574 -0.90 13.90 15.98
C ASN A 574 -1.32 15.36 15.80
N GLU A 575 -0.46 16.34 16.11
CA GLU A 575 -0.72 17.75 15.85
C GLU A 575 -0.79 18.06 14.34
N VAL A 576 0.11 17.46 13.55
CA VAL A 576 0.11 17.56 12.08
C VAL A 576 -1.16 16.93 11.50
N ILE A 577 -1.53 15.71 11.92
CA ILE A 577 -2.76 15.02 11.49
C ILE A 577 -4.00 15.85 11.85
N SER A 578 -4.07 16.37 13.07
CA SER A 578 -5.17 17.22 13.53
C SER A 578 -5.30 18.49 12.68
N SER A 579 -4.18 19.10 12.31
CA SER A 579 -4.16 20.31 11.49
C SER A 579 -4.55 19.99 10.04
N ALA A 580 -4.07 18.88 9.49
CA ALA A 580 -4.45 18.41 8.16
C ALA A 580 -5.94 18.07 8.08
N ALA A 581 -6.49 17.39 9.09
CA ALA A 581 -7.92 17.09 9.21
C ALA A 581 -8.78 18.36 9.18
N ARG A 582 -8.40 19.39 9.97
CA ARG A 582 -9.06 20.70 9.96
C ARG A 582 -8.97 21.41 8.61
N ALA A 583 -7.79 21.38 7.97
CA ALA A 583 -7.58 21.97 6.65
C ALA A 583 -8.40 21.26 5.54
N ALA A 584 -8.68 19.97 5.70
CA ALA A 584 -9.55 19.18 4.83
C ALA A 584 -11.04 19.27 5.22
N GLY A 585 -11.35 19.75 6.42
CA GLY A 585 -12.70 19.90 6.93
C GLY A 585 -13.33 18.63 7.50
N ILE A 586 -12.50 17.66 7.89
CA ILE A 586 -12.92 16.38 8.48
C ILE A 586 -12.65 16.35 9.99
N GLU A 587 -13.27 15.40 10.70
CA GLU A 587 -13.14 15.31 12.16
C GLU A 587 -11.84 14.58 12.55
N TYR A 588 -11.09 15.14 13.51
CA TYR A 588 -9.92 14.48 14.09
C TYR A 588 -10.29 13.83 15.42
N VAL A 589 -9.90 12.57 15.61
CA VAL A 589 -10.11 11.81 16.84
C VAL A 589 -8.76 11.60 17.54
N ASN A 590 -8.61 12.25 18.69
CA ASN A 590 -7.42 12.11 19.50
C ASN A 590 -7.46 10.80 20.31
N ILE A 591 -6.53 9.90 20.04
CA ILE A 591 -6.36 8.65 20.79
C ILE A 591 -5.00 8.58 21.51
N GLN A 592 -4.27 9.69 21.59
CA GLN A 592 -2.90 9.74 22.10
C GLN A 592 -2.76 9.06 23.48
N ASP A 593 -3.72 9.31 24.38
CA ASP A 593 -3.66 8.80 25.75
C ASP A 593 -4.62 7.61 25.98
N ALA A 594 -5.05 6.93 24.90
CA ALA A 594 -6.04 5.85 24.97
C ALA A 594 -5.62 4.71 25.91
N TYR A 595 -4.32 4.44 26.04
CA TYR A 595 -3.78 3.34 26.84
C TYR A 595 -3.54 3.71 28.31
N GLY A 596 -3.53 5.00 28.67
CA GLY A 596 -3.18 5.43 30.02
C GLY A 596 -1.89 4.75 30.53
N ASP A 597 -1.99 4.09 31.69
CA ASP A 597 -0.85 3.39 32.30
C ASP A 597 -0.56 1.99 31.72
N ASN A 598 -1.34 1.52 30.73
CA ASN A 598 -1.16 0.21 30.07
C ASN A 598 -0.15 0.25 28.91
N VAL A 599 0.53 1.37 28.68
CA VAL A 599 1.65 1.48 27.73
C VAL A 599 2.82 0.57 28.12
N LEU A 600 3.80 0.39 27.22
CA LEU A 600 5.06 -0.25 27.57
C LEU A 600 5.74 0.52 28.71
N CYS A 601 6.33 -0.22 29.65
CA CYS A 601 6.99 0.34 30.84
C CYS A 601 6.04 1.07 31.81
N GLY A 602 4.73 1.08 31.50
CA GLY A 602 3.69 1.63 32.34
C GLY A 602 3.46 0.81 33.61
N SER A 603 2.63 1.35 34.50
CA SER A 603 2.32 0.75 35.81
C SER A 603 1.20 -0.28 35.76
N SER A 604 0.46 -0.39 34.66
CA SER A 604 -0.69 -1.29 34.53
C SER A 604 -0.38 -2.49 33.63
N SER A 605 -0.90 -3.65 34.03
CA SER A 605 -0.75 -4.93 33.31
C SER A 605 -2.13 -5.55 33.06
N PRO A 606 -2.36 -6.22 31.90
CA PRO A 606 -1.40 -6.42 30.81
C PRO A 606 -1.13 -5.14 30.02
N SER A 607 -0.03 -5.10 29.26
CA SER A 607 0.24 -3.97 28.36
C SER A 607 -0.73 -4.00 27.16
N ALA A 608 -1.13 -2.82 26.72
CA ALA A 608 -1.92 -2.58 25.51
C ALA A 608 -1.09 -2.71 24.22
N VAL A 609 0.23 -2.72 24.36
CA VAL A 609 1.17 -2.72 23.25
C VAL A 609 2.01 -3.98 23.36
N ASN A 610 2.28 -4.61 22.22
CA ASN A 610 3.27 -5.65 22.19
C ASN A 610 4.65 -5.05 22.47
N ALA A 611 5.32 -5.65 23.44
CA ALA A 611 6.75 -5.48 23.58
C ALA A 611 7.44 -5.89 22.26
N ILE A 612 8.75 -5.67 22.18
CA ILE A 612 9.55 -6.29 21.13
C ILE A 612 9.35 -7.82 21.25
N GLN A 613 8.62 -8.43 20.31
CA GLN A 613 8.27 -9.85 20.31
C GLN A 613 9.12 -10.60 19.30
N LEU A 614 9.51 -11.82 19.66
CA LEU A 614 9.99 -12.88 18.74
C LEU A 614 8.91 -13.15 17.69
N GLY A 615 9.02 -12.60 16.48
CA GLY A 615 8.05 -12.79 15.40
C GLY A 615 8.00 -14.22 14.85
N ASP A 616 6.92 -14.55 14.14
CA ASP A 616 6.67 -15.80 13.43
C ASP A 616 6.72 -15.67 11.89
N ASP A 617 7.01 -14.47 11.38
CA ASP A 617 7.17 -14.18 9.96
C ASP A 617 8.48 -14.79 9.39
N ASP A 618 8.32 -15.95 8.76
CA ASP A 618 9.27 -16.80 8.01
C ASP A 618 10.27 -17.71 8.78
N ALA A 619 9.88 -19.01 8.81
CA ALA A 619 10.68 -20.24 8.86
C ALA A 619 11.49 -20.56 10.14
N LEU A 620 10.78 -20.87 11.24
CA LEU A 620 11.41 -21.18 12.53
C LEU A 620 11.83 -22.65 12.79
N ILE A 621 11.68 -23.64 11.89
CA ILE A 621 11.90 -25.07 12.32
C ILE A 621 12.86 -25.94 11.47
N ASN A 622 13.38 -25.49 10.31
CA ASN A 622 14.33 -26.34 9.54
C ASN A 622 15.82 -25.96 9.64
N SER A 623 16.20 -24.94 10.42
CA SER A 623 17.61 -24.59 10.65
C SER A 623 17.93 -24.45 12.14
N LEU A 624 17.78 -25.56 12.88
CA LEU A 624 18.28 -25.71 14.26
C LEU A 624 19.81 -25.73 14.33
N ASN A 625 20.51 -24.77 13.73
CA ASN A 625 21.97 -24.64 13.87
C ASN A 625 22.54 -23.21 13.80
N ASN A 626 21.76 -22.14 13.63
CA ASN A 626 22.29 -20.78 13.68
C ASN A 626 21.33 -19.82 14.40
N ILE A 627 21.72 -19.39 15.61
CA ILE A 627 20.92 -18.54 16.49
C ILE A 627 21.25 -17.09 16.15
N ASP A 628 20.32 -16.47 15.44
CA ASP A 628 20.33 -15.07 15.01
C ASP A 628 19.43 -14.28 15.98
N TRP A 629 20.03 -13.41 16.80
CA TRP A 629 19.33 -12.75 17.92
C TRP A 629 18.59 -11.47 17.50
N MET A 630 18.75 -11.04 16.25
CA MET A 630 18.19 -9.79 15.72
C MET A 630 16.97 -10.02 14.82
N LYS A 631 16.86 -11.19 14.18
CA LYS A 631 15.64 -11.73 13.55
C LYS A 631 14.49 -12.06 14.52
N ILE A 632 14.59 -11.52 15.72
CA ILE A 632 13.73 -11.75 16.87
C ILE A 632 12.72 -10.60 17.02
N LEU A 633 12.69 -9.60 16.12
CA LEU A 633 11.70 -8.52 16.18
C LEU A 633 10.60 -8.75 15.13
N GLY A 634 9.49 -9.37 15.54
CA GLY A 634 8.30 -9.51 14.71
C GLY A 634 7.71 -8.17 14.33
N GLN A 635 7.02 -8.12 13.19
CA GLN A 635 6.34 -6.92 12.69
C GLN A 635 5.33 -6.34 13.71
N GLU A 636 4.86 -7.21 14.61
CA GLU A 636 4.01 -6.93 15.76
C GLU A 636 4.63 -6.02 16.84
N GLY A 637 5.96 -5.84 16.87
CA GLY A 637 6.63 -5.02 17.89
C GLY A 637 6.16 -3.56 17.87
N PHE A 638 5.96 -2.96 19.05
CA PHE A 638 5.44 -1.59 19.22
C PHE A 638 4.02 -1.32 18.70
N HIS A 639 3.34 -2.34 18.18
CA HIS A 639 1.96 -2.23 17.74
C HIS A 639 0.98 -2.56 18.87
N PRO A 640 -0.26 -2.04 18.79
CA PRO A 640 -1.32 -2.42 19.72
C PRO A 640 -1.61 -3.92 19.60
N ASN A 641 -1.72 -4.60 20.73
CA ASN A 641 -2.26 -5.95 20.72
C ASN A 641 -3.79 -5.92 20.75
N SER A 642 -4.43 -7.09 20.74
CA SER A 642 -5.90 -7.18 20.84
C SER A 642 -6.48 -6.45 22.07
N PHE A 643 -5.73 -6.33 23.18
CA PHE A 643 -6.13 -5.54 24.35
C PHE A 643 -5.98 -4.03 24.12
N GLY A 644 -4.92 -3.59 23.45
CA GLY A 644 -4.76 -2.19 23.01
C GLY A 644 -5.87 -1.73 22.08
N HIS A 645 -6.27 -2.57 21.11
CA HIS A 645 -7.38 -2.23 20.22
C HIS A 645 -8.71 -2.02 20.95
N ILE A 646 -8.94 -2.68 22.10
CA ILE A 646 -10.12 -2.42 22.95
C ILE A 646 -10.08 -0.99 23.52
N PHE A 647 -8.92 -0.52 24.00
CA PHE A 647 -8.78 0.87 24.48
C PHE A 647 -8.94 1.89 23.37
N THR A 648 -8.33 1.64 22.21
CA THR A 648 -8.47 2.49 21.03
C THR A 648 -9.94 2.58 20.61
N ALA A 649 -10.63 1.44 20.49
CA ALA A 649 -12.05 1.38 20.14
C ALA A 649 -12.94 2.12 21.15
N ASN A 650 -12.72 1.92 22.46
CA ASN A 650 -13.46 2.63 23.51
C ASN A 650 -13.25 4.14 23.47
N THR A 651 -12.02 4.58 23.23
CA THR A 651 -11.70 6.00 23.13
C THR A 651 -12.39 6.61 21.91
N ILE A 652 -12.22 6.03 20.73
CA ILE A 652 -12.89 6.53 19.51
C ILE A 652 -14.41 6.52 19.70
N PHE A 653 -14.99 5.44 20.22
CA PHE A 653 -16.43 5.35 20.48
C PHE A 653 -16.90 6.49 21.42
N ARG A 654 -16.14 6.81 22.46
CA ARG A 654 -16.48 7.91 23.38
C ARG A 654 -16.36 9.27 22.70
N GLU A 655 -15.25 9.53 22.02
CA GLU A 655 -14.98 10.84 21.39
C GLU A 655 -15.93 11.14 20.22
N THR A 656 -16.44 10.10 19.55
CA THR A 656 -17.31 10.22 18.37
C THR A 656 -18.78 9.88 18.61
N GLU A 657 -19.15 9.59 19.87
CA GLU A 657 -20.48 9.09 20.25
C GLU A 657 -20.90 7.86 19.42
N GLY A 658 -19.99 6.90 19.29
CA GLY A 658 -20.17 5.66 18.56
C GLY A 658 -20.11 5.82 17.05
N ILE A 659 -19.13 6.60 16.54
CA ILE A 659 -18.98 6.97 15.14
C ILE A 659 -20.33 7.35 14.52
N SER A 660 -21.13 8.08 15.31
CA SER A 660 -22.50 8.38 14.95
C SER A 660 -22.52 9.52 13.94
N ASN A 661 -23.71 10.06 13.67
CA ASN A 661 -23.83 11.19 12.78
C ASN A 661 -23.11 12.42 13.38
N GLY A 662 -21.81 12.55 13.10
CA GLY A 662 -20.96 13.67 13.52
C GLY A 662 -21.58 15.03 13.23
N ARG A 663 -21.12 16.04 13.97
CA ARG A 663 -21.59 17.43 13.87
C ARG A 663 -21.30 17.95 12.46
N GLY A 664 -22.34 17.99 11.62
CA GLY A 664 -22.29 18.75 10.37
C GLY A 664 -21.95 20.21 10.65
N CYS A 665 -21.49 20.90 9.63
CA CYS A 665 -21.21 22.31 9.70
C CYS A 665 -22.44 23.12 10.14
N SER A 666 -22.24 24.30 10.74
CA SER A 666 -23.34 25.22 11.07
C SER A 666 -24.17 25.62 9.82
N SER A 667 -23.59 25.45 8.62
CA SER A 667 -24.19 25.63 7.30
C SER A 667 -25.01 24.43 6.78
N GLY A 668 -24.96 23.27 7.44
CA GLY A 668 -25.59 22.02 6.97
C GLY A 668 -24.73 21.20 5.99
N GLU A 669 -23.50 21.62 5.73
CA GLU A 669 -22.50 20.88 4.93
C GLU A 669 -21.92 19.68 5.71
N VAL A 670 -21.46 18.66 4.98
CA VAL A 670 -20.84 17.45 5.54
C VAL A 670 -19.38 17.70 5.96
N ILE A 671 -18.70 18.68 5.35
CA ILE A 671 -17.31 19.07 5.66
C ILE A 671 -17.12 20.59 5.64
N CYS A 672 -16.19 21.09 6.46
CA CYS A 672 -15.88 22.51 6.64
C CYS A 672 -14.37 22.77 6.51
N PRO A 673 -13.80 22.81 5.28
CA PRO A 673 -12.37 23.01 5.11
C PRO A 673 -11.93 24.42 5.51
N ASP A 674 -10.93 24.52 6.38
CA ASP A 674 -10.27 25.78 6.70
C ASP A 674 -8.94 25.91 5.94
N LEU A 675 -8.97 26.67 4.85
CA LEU A 675 -7.80 26.89 3.98
C LEU A 675 -6.72 27.78 4.61
N THR A 676 -6.95 28.34 5.80
CA THR A 676 -5.94 29.15 6.52
C THR A 676 -5.03 28.30 7.41
N ILE A 677 -5.39 27.05 7.65
CA ILE A 677 -4.61 26.13 8.48
C ILE A 677 -3.34 25.72 7.75
N VAL A 678 -2.22 25.77 8.47
CA VAL A 678 -0.90 25.33 8.05
C VAL A 678 -0.36 24.24 8.99
N ALA A 679 0.75 23.61 8.62
CA ALA A 679 1.44 22.67 9.50
C ALA A 679 1.85 23.36 10.83
N PRO A 680 1.70 22.70 11.99
CA PRO A 680 2.14 23.23 13.27
C PRO A 680 3.64 23.56 13.29
N GLU A 681 4.01 24.59 14.04
CA GLU A 681 5.41 24.95 14.24
C GLU A 681 6.12 24.02 15.23
N LEU A 682 7.43 23.88 15.04
CA LEU A 682 8.26 23.02 15.85
C LEU A 682 8.41 23.59 17.27
N SER A 683 8.25 22.72 18.28
CA SER A 683 8.48 23.07 19.68
C SER A 683 9.98 23.23 19.97
N SER A 684 10.30 23.77 21.15
CA SER A 684 11.70 23.89 21.60
C SER A 684 12.39 22.56 21.87
N TYR A 685 11.65 21.44 21.93
CA TYR A 685 12.25 20.11 22.01
C TYR A 685 12.94 19.74 20.69
N TRP A 686 12.29 20.04 19.57
CA TRP A 686 12.80 19.78 18.23
C TRP A 686 13.86 20.79 17.78
N LEU A 687 13.73 22.05 18.22
CA LEU A 687 14.62 23.16 17.86
C LEU A 687 15.12 23.92 19.10
N PRO A 688 16.02 23.34 19.91
CA PRO A 688 16.52 24.04 21.10
C PRO A 688 17.32 25.31 20.75
N ASP A 689 18.04 25.30 19.62
CA ASP A 689 18.93 26.40 19.20
C ASP A 689 18.48 27.13 17.91
N GLY A 690 17.27 26.85 17.42
CA GLY A 690 16.72 27.42 16.19
C GLY A 690 16.84 26.49 14.97
N TYR A 691 16.40 26.96 13.80
CA TYR A 691 16.31 26.18 12.55
C TYR A 691 17.63 26.18 11.77
N HIS A 692 18.08 25.02 11.31
CA HIS A 692 19.37 24.81 10.64
C HIS A 692 19.26 24.57 9.12
N ASP A 693 18.06 24.52 8.53
CA ASP A 693 17.80 24.42 7.08
C ASP A 693 18.39 23.15 6.42
N TYR A 694 18.19 21.99 7.06
CA TYR A 694 18.59 20.70 6.50
C TYR A 694 17.79 20.34 5.22
N PRO A 695 18.39 19.63 4.25
CA PRO A 695 17.68 19.17 3.05
C PRO A 695 16.45 18.31 3.39
N THR A 696 15.39 18.41 2.58
CA THR A 696 14.18 17.61 2.74
C THR A 696 14.48 16.13 2.47
N GLN A 697 14.32 15.30 3.49
CA GLN A 697 14.43 13.85 3.40
C GLN A 697 13.07 13.24 3.02
N GLN A 698 13.08 12.17 2.22
CA GLN A 698 11.88 11.45 1.83
C GLN A 698 12.08 9.94 1.97
N VAL A 699 11.20 9.28 2.73
CA VAL A 699 11.14 7.82 2.81
C VAL A 699 10.65 7.25 1.48
N THR A 700 11.30 6.21 0.99
CA THR A 700 10.84 5.46 -0.18
C THR A 700 11.39 4.04 -0.18
N ASP A 701 10.62 3.09 -0.71
CA ASP A 701 11.09 1.73 -0.95
C ASP A 701 11.91 1.69 -2.24
N PHE A 702 13.17 1.27 -2.15
CA PHE A 702 14.07 1.07 -3.29
C PHE A 702 15.09 -0.06 -3.12
N VAL A 703 15.32 -0.59 -1.92
CA VAL A 703 16.23 -1.69 -1.61
C VAL A 703 15.45 -2.99 -1.56
N SER A 704 15.96 -4.00 -2.27
CA SER A 704 15.44 -5.38 -2.27
C SER A 704 16.58 -6.40 -2.24
N ASP A 705 16.29 -7.63 -1.82
CA ASP A 705 17.25 -8.73 -1.87
C ASP A 705 17.40 -9.26 -3.30
N ARG A 706 18.65 -9.53 -3.72
CA ARG A 706 18.88 -10.22 -4.98
C ARG A 706 18.53 -11.69 -4.87
N LEU A 707 17.72 -12.19 -5.81
CA LEU A 707 17.28 -13.59 -5.87
C LEU A 707 18.44 -14.58 -6.01
N ASP A 708 19.59 -14.15 -6.53
CA ASP A 708 20.81 -14.95 -6.70
C ASP A 708 21.89 -14.67 -5.65
N SER A 709 21.55 -13.91 -4.60
CA SER A 709 22.46 -13.59 -3.51
C SER A 709 22.84 -14.84 -2.73
N VAL A 710 24.11 -15.24 -2.82
CA VAL A 710 24.64 -16.43 -2.12
C VAL A 710 24.86 -16.13 -0.62
N ASP A 711 25.05 -14.85 -0.28
CA ASP A 711 25.50 -14.40 1.04
C ASP A 711 24.68 -13.20 1.56
N GLY A 712 23.46 -12.96 1.09
CA GLY A 712 22.56 -11.92 1.64
C GLY A 712 23.05 -10.46 1.61
N ARG A 713 24.30 -10.19 1.22
CA ARG A 713 24.93 -8.87 1.14
C ARG A 713 24.62 -8.17 -0.17
N GLN A 714 24.33 -8.94 -1.20
CA GLN A 714 23.93 -8.40 -2.50
C GLN A 714 22.50 -7.91 -2.44
N LYS A 715 22.35 -6.58 -2.43
CA LYS A 715 21.07 -5.90 -2.54
C LYS A 715 20.88 -5.33 -3.95
N GLN A 716 19.65 -5.22 -4.39
CA GLN A 716 19.25 -4.52 -5.61
C GLN A 716 18.56 -3.21 -5.23
N LEU A 717 19.03 -2.10 -5.81
CA LEU A 717 18.47 -0.77 -5.64
C LEU A 717 17.67 -0.41 -6.88
N ILE A 718 16.34 -0.27 -6.74
CA ILE A 718 15.39 -0.03 -7.82
C ILE A 718 14.59 1.24 -7.53
N LEU A 719 14.73 2.23 -8.41
CA LEU A 719 13.80 3.35 -8.54
C LEU A 719 13.25 3.36 -9.96
N GLU A 720 11.94 3.58 -10.09
CA GLU A 720 11.21 3.61 -11.35
C GLU A 720 11.72 4.72 -12.30
N ALA A 721 11.48 4.55 -13.61
CA ALA A 721 11.78 5.59 -14.59
C ALA A 721 11.08 6.91 -14.22
N GLY A 722 11.75 8.04 -14.44
CA GLY A 722 11.25 9.37 -14.05
C GLY A 722 11.41 9.72 -12.56
N SER A 723 12.04 8.87 -11.75
CA SER A 723 12.39 9.20 -10.37
C SER A 723 13.54 10.20 -10.26
N LEU A 724 14.62 9.97 -11.01
CA LEU A 724 15.86 10.75 -10.95
C LEU A 724 16.10 11.55 -12.23
N ALA A 725 17.00 12.53 -12.15
CA ALA A 725 17.46 13.24 -13.35
C ALA A 725 18.18 12.27 -14.31
N PRO A 726 17.88 12.30 -15.62
CA PRO A 726 18.54 11.47 -16.61
C PRO A 726 20.08 11.56 -16.58
N ASN A 727 20.77 10.41 -16.54
CA ASN A 727 22.24 10.32 -16.49
C ASN A 727 22.88 11.07 -15.31
N SER A 728 22.13 11.27 -14.22
CA SER A 728 22.68 11.88 -12.99
C SER A 728 23.37 10.84 -12.12
N PHE A 729 24.39 11.28 -11.40
CA PHE A 729 25.05 10.47 -10.39
C PHE A 729 24.28 10.52 -9.08
N VAL A 730 24.21 9.36 -8.46
CA VAL A 730 23.56 9.10 -7.19
C VAL A 730 24.59 8.52 -6.24
N GLU A 731 24.76 9.15 -5.09
CA GLU A 731 25.56 8.58 -4.01
C GLU A 731 24.68 7.73 -3.10
N VAL A 732 25.08 6.48 -2.87
CA VAL A 732 24.40 5.61 -1.92
C VAL A 732 25.26 5.51 -0.67
N VAL A 733 24.69 5.85 0.48
CA VAL A 733 25.39 5.91 1.76
C VAL A 733 24.59 5.17 2.83
N MET A 734 25.23 4.27 3.54
CA MET A 734 24.65 3.66 4.73
C MET A 734 24.99 4.51 5.96
N LYS A 735 24.01 4.86 6.80
CA LYS A 735 24.16 5.90 7.84
C LYS A 735 24.25 5.44 9.30
N SER A 736 24.27 4.14 9.61
CA SER A 736 24.55 3.66 10.99
C SER A 736 26.00 3.90 11.44
N ASN A 737 26.91 3.93 10.47
CA ASN A 737 28.25 4.51 10.53
C ASN A 737 28.51 4.92 9.07
N PRO A 738 28.65 6.22 8.73
CA PRO A 738 28.62 6.65 7.34
C PRO A 738 29.59 5.89 6.43
N ILE A 739 29.04 4.96 5.63
CA ILE A 739 29.78 4.16 4.65
C ILE A 739 29.17 4.42 3.28
N SER A 740 29.98 4.97 2.36
CA SER A 740 29.59 5.10 0.96
C SER A 740 29.59 3.73 0.30
N LEU A 741 28.42 3.29 -0.18
CA LEU A 741 28.26 2.04 -0.95
C LEU A 741 28.62 2.23 -2.43
N GLY A 742 28.72 3.48 -2.87
CA GLY A 742 29.21 3.83 -4.20
C GLY A 742 28.45 4.98 -4.84
N TYR A 743 28.88 5.29 -6.08
CA TYR A 743 28.20 6.22 -6.96
C TYR A 743 27.65 5.46 -8.15
N PHE A 744 26.37 5.66 -8.42
CA PHE A 744 25.65 4.99 -9.50
C PHE A 744 25.07 6.01 -10.45
N GLU A 745 25.06 5.70 -11.73
CA GLU A 745 24.48 6.56 -12.75
C GLU A 745 23.03 6.12 -13.00
N ALA A 746 22.08 7.04 -12.86
CA ALA A 746 20.71 6.83 -13.30
C ALA A 746 20.67 6.70 -14.82
N SER A 747 19.82 5.84 -15.34
CA SER A 747 19.73 5.65 -16.79
C SER A 747 19.15 6.89 -17.51
N SER A 748 19.08 6.82 -18.84
CA SER A 748 18.61 7.93 -19.67
C SER A 748 17.14 8.31 -19.46
N ASP A 749 16.34 7.45 -18.84
CA ASP A 749 14.94 7.75 -18.46
C ASP A 749 14.76 8.06 -16.97
N GLY A 750 15.86 8.10 -16.19
CA GLY A 750 15.85 8.37 -14.75
C GLY A 750 15.56 7.14 -13.88
N LEU A 751 15.49 5.94 -14.45
CA LEU A 751 15.49 4.67 -13.70
C LEU A 751 16.83 4.46 -13.01
N LEU A 752 16.81 3.95 -11.77
CA LEU A 752 17.97 3.34 -11.13
C LEU A 752 17.68 1.85 -10.94
N ASP A 753 18.52 0.99 -11.49
CA ASP A 753 18.50 -0.46 -11.22
C ASP A 753 19.95 -0.94 -11.12
N VAL A 754 20.44 -1.03 -9.88
CA VAL A 754 21.85 -1.34 -9.60
C VAL A 754 21.98 -2.36 -8.49
N SER A 755 23.02 -3.18 -8.59
CA SER A 755 23.42 -4.09 -7.52
C SER A 755 24.45 -3.44 -6.62
N VAL A 756 24.28 -3.59 -5.31
CA VAL A 756 25.24 -3.13 -4.31
C VAL A 756 25.59 -4.26 -3.35
N ASP A 757 26.86 -4.31 -2.95
CA ASP A 757 27.33 -5.22 -1.92
C ASP A 757 27.40 -4.48 -0.57
N LEU A 758 26.74 -5.03 0.44
CA LEU A 758 26.89 -4.53 1.80
C LEU A 758 28.31 -4.86 2.34
N PRO A 759 28.92 -3.96 3.14
CA PRO A 759 30.25 -4.15 3.71
C PRO A 759 30.36 -5.44 4.52
N VAL A 760 31.52 -6.12 4.46
CA VAL A 760 31.74 -7.38 5.20
C VAL A 760 31.77 -7.15 6.71
N GLU A 761 32.23 -5.97 7.12
CA GLU A 761 32.32 -5.52 8.50
C GLU A 761 31.02 -4.93 9.03
N LEU A 762 29.97 -4.83 8.20
CA LEU A 762 28.67 -4.32 8.64
C LEU A 762 28.15 -5.20 9.79
N GLU A 763 27.81 -4.55 10.90
CA GLU A 763 27.19 -5.23 12.04
C GLU A 763 25.81 -5.75 11.64
N GLU A 764 25.35 -6.83 12.27
CA GLU A 764 23.97 -7.29 12.05
C GLU A 764 23.00 -6.23 12.60
N GLY A 765 21.86 -6.05 11.93
CA GLY A 765 20.78 -5.20 12.42
C GLY A 765 20.16 -4.24 11.42
N TYR A 766 19.46 -3.24 11.97
CA TYR A 766 18.76 -2.22 11.20
C TYR A 766 19.71 -1.10 10.79
N HIS A 767 19.73 -0.81 9.50
CA HIS A 767 20.54 0.23 8.90
C HIS A 767 19.70 1.13 8.01
N THR A 768 20.00 2.42 8.02
CA THR A 768 19.45 3.37 7.04
C THR A 768 20.35 3.43 5.82
N VAL A 769 19.79 3.15 4.65
CA VAL A 769 20.42 3.40 3.35
C VAL A 769 19.86 4.71 2.81
N HIS A 770 20.74 5.67 2.59
CA HIS A 770 20.45 6.94 1.96
C HIS A 770 20.90 6.93 0.50
N LEU A 771 20.15 7.63 -0.31
CA LEU A 771 20.37 7.86 -1.72
C LEU A 771 20.33 9.37 -1.93
N TYR A 772 21.52 9.95 -2.05
CA TYR A 772 21.70 11.37 -2.35
C TYR A 772 21.78 11.54 -3.86
N GLY A 773 20.85 12.28 -4.42
CA GLY A 773 20.80 12.46 -5.86
C GLY A 773 20.08 13.74 -6.26
N THR A 774 19.73 13.77 -7.54
CA THR A 774 18.90 14.83 -8.11
C THR A 774 17.59 14.25 -8.60
N SER A 775 16.47 14.87 -8.21
CA SER A 775 15.15 14.55 -8.74
C SER A 775 15.11 14.70 -10.25
N HIS A 776 14.07 14.19 -10.91
CA HIS A 776 13.90 14.32 -12.36
C HIS A 776 14.08 15.76 -12.88
N SER A 777 13.60 16.74 -12.12
CA SER A 777 13.70 18.16 -12.46
C SER A 777 14.97 18.86 -11.93
N GLY A 778 15.89 18.13 -11.29
CA GLY A 778 17.19 18.64 -10.86
C GLY A 778 17.24 19.22 -9.44
N GLU A 779 16.23 18.99 -8.61
CA GLU A 779 16.29 19.34 -7.19
C GLU A 779 17.18 18.34 -6.43
N LEU A 780 17.93 18.79 -5.43
CA LEU A 780 18.65 17.87 -4.55
C LEU A 780 17.64 17.10 -3.70
N ILE A 781 17.80 15.78 -3.64
CA ILE A 781 16.97 14.90 -2.83
C ILE A 781 17.84 13.98 -1.98
N ASP A 782 17.36 13.70 -0.77
CA ASP A 782 17.85 12.65 0.12
C ASP A 782 16.72 11.65 0.30
N LEU A 783 16.80 10.53 -0.43
CA LEU A 783 15.87 9.42 -0.30
C LEU A 783 16.45 8.41 0.68
N TYR A 784 15.64 7.85 1.57
CA TYR A 784 16.16 6.82 2.46
C TYR A 784 15.18 5.68 2.69
N GLN A 785 15.76 4.52 3.01
CA GLN A 785 15.06 3.31 3.41
C GLN A 785 15.80 2.66 4.56
N VAL A 786 15.05 2.14 5.54
CA VAL A 786 15.62 1.26 6.57
C VAL A 786 15.60 -0.19 6.05
N ILE A 787 16.73 -0.87 6.20
CA ILE A 787 16.90 -2.27 5.86
C ILE A 787 17.36 -3.06 7.07
N GLU A 788 16.93 -4.31 7.15
CA GLU A 788 17.52 -5.30 8.06
C GLU A 788 18.66 -6.02 7.33
N TYR A 789 19.84 -6.02 7.93
CA TYR A 789 20.98 -6.80 7.47
C TYR A 789 21.27 -7.95 8.41
N VAL A 790 21.39 -9.13 7.81
CA VAL A 790 21.74 -10.36 8.51
C VAL A 790 23.02 -10.91 7.88
N LYS A 791 24.02 -11.14 8.72
CA LYS A 791 25.30 -11.66 8.25
C LYS A 791 25.18 -13.17 7.98
N PRO A 792 25.64 -13.65 6.83
CA PRO A 792 25.64 -15.08 6.53
C PRO A 792 26.68 -15.81 7.36
N ILE A 793 26.35 -17.04 7.74
CA ILE A 793 27.34 -17.94 8.29
C ILE A 793 28.25 -18.41 7.16
N VAL A 794 29.51 -17.95 7.21
CA VAL A 794 30.60 -18.59 6.47
C VAL A 794 30.82 -19.95 7.11
N VAL A 795 30.25 -21.00 6.53
CA VAL A 795 30.64 -22.37 6.86
C VAL A 795 32.10 -22.51 6.43
N PRO A 796 33.06 -22.78 7.34
CA PRO A 796 34.45 -22.92 6.93
C PRO A 796 34.55 -24.06 5.93
N GLU A 797 35.20 -23.79 4.79
CA GLU A 797 35.50 -24.82 3.79
C GLU A 797 36.13 -26.02 4.51
N ILE A 798 35.46 -27.17 4.41
CA ILE A 798 36.04 -28.44 4.82
C ILE A 798 37.32 -28.60 3.99
N PRO A 799 38.51 -28.74 4.62
CA PRO A 799 39.73 -28.95 3.87
C PRO A 799 39.55 -30.16 2.96
N GLN A 800 39.67 -29.94 1.65
CA GLN A 800 39.68 -31.03 0.67
C GLN A 800 40.75 -32.04 1.10
N PRO A 801 40.49 -33.36 1.03
CA PRO A 801 41.50 -34.36 1.34
C PRO A 801 42.71 -34.12 0.44
N VAL A 802 43.89 -34.01 1.05
CA VAL A 802 45.15 -33.95 0.32
C VAL A 802 45.25 -35.23 -0.53
N GLU A 803 45.03 -35.11 -1.84
CA GLU A 803 45.37 -36.18 -2.77
C GLU A 803 46.90 -36.35 -2.75
N ASP A 804 47.32 -37.53 -2.31
CA ASP A 804 48.70 -37.98 -2.30
C ASP A 804 49.19 -38.12 -3.75
N ASN A 805 49.88 -37.07 -4.22
CA ASN A 805 50.56 -37.05 -5.50
C ASN A 805 51.72 -38.05 -5.50
N THR A 806 51.44 -39.28 -5.90
CA THR A 806 52.46 -40.21 -6.39
C THR A 806 52.32 -40.43 -7.90
N GLY A 807 52.96 -39.50 -8.64
CA GLY A 807 53.82 -39.80 -9.78
C GLY A 807 53.21 -40.42 -11.05
N GLY A 808 53.18 -39.63 -12.13
CA GLY A 808 53.03 -40.18 -13.48
C GLY A 808 52.87 -39.15 -14.58
N VAL A 809 53.95 -38.44 -14.89
CA VAL A 809 54.09 -37.59 -16.09
C VAL A 809 53.89 -38.42 -17.36
N VAL A 810 52.96 -38.04 -18.23
CA VAL A 810 53.13 -38.10 -19.69
C VAL A 810 52.47 -36.86 -20.31
N ASP A 811 53.33 -36.06 -20.91
CA ASP A 811 53.10 -34.88 -21.74
C ASP A 811 52.55 -35.27 -23.13
N VAL A 812 51.86 -34.35 -23.80
CA VAL A 812 51.83 -34.09 -25.28
C VAL A 812 50.63 -33.21 -25.63
N SER A 813 50.91 -31.89 -25.68
CA SER A 813 50.64 -30.88 -26.74
C SER A 813 49.28 -30.75 -27.45
N ASP A 814 48.90 -29.46 -27.59
CA ASP A 814 48.32 -28.75 -28.77
C ASP A 814 47.00 -29.30 -29.37
N ASN A 815 46.01 -28.51 -29.78
CA ASN A 815 46.06 -27.21 -30.44
C ASN A 815 44.64 -26.60 -30.43
N THR A 816 44.65 -25.29 -30.64
CA THR A 816 43.60 -24.31 -30.89
C THR A 816 42.46 -24.67 -31.87
N ASN A 817 41.39 -23.88 -31.70
CA ASN A 817 40.59 -23.19 -32.72
C ASN A 817 39.22 -23.72 -33.19
N THR A 818 38.21 -22.93 -32.80
CA THR A 818 37.16 -22.28 -33.64
C THR A 818 36.26 -23.10 -34.57
N GLY A 819 34.95 -22.86 -34.45
CA GLY A 819 34.09 -22.64 -35.63
C GLY A 819 32.83 -23.51 -35.73
N THR A 820 31.71 -22.96 -35.27
CA THR A 820 30.37 -22.97 -35.89
C THR A 820 30.00 -24.03 -36.95
N GLY A 821 28.88 -24.73 -36.73
CA GLY A 821 27.84 -24.89 -37.76
C GLY A 821 27.33 -26.31 -38.09
N ALA A 822 26.05 -26.52 -37.77
CA ALA A 822 25.02 -27.29 -38.50
C ALA A 822 24.96 -28.83 -38.44
N ASN A 823 23.83 -29.30 -37.87
CA ASN A 823 22.91 -30.38 -38.29
C ASN A 823 23.43 -31.58 -39.10
N THR A 824 23.23 -32.78 -38.53
CA THR A 824 22.73 -33.97 -39.25
C THR A 824 21.92 -34.88 -38.30
N ASP A 825 20.73 -35.27 -38.77
CA ASP A 825 19.80 -36.25 -38.21
C ASP A 825 20.33 -37.70 -38.14
N VAL A 826 19.49 -38.57 -37.54
CA VAL A 826 19.40 -40.06 -37.58
C VAL A 826 19.98 -40.73 -36.30
N ASP A 827 19.28 -41.53 -35.48
CA ASP A 827 18.05 -42.31 -35.61
C ASP A 827 17.37 -42.60 -34.24
N VAL A 828 16.08 -42.92 -34.32
CA VAL A 828 15.10 -43.26 -33.26
C VAL A 828 15.29 -44.68 -32.69
N VAL A 829 15.17 -44.87 -31.36
CA VAL A 829 14.44 -46.01 -30.72
C VAL A 829 13.92 -45.59 -29.32
N ASP A 830 12.61 -45.67 -29.13
CA ASP A 830 11.85 -45.54 -27.87
C ASP A 830 12.01 -46.75 -26.91
N VAL A 831 11.73 -46.56 -25.61
CA VAL A 831 10.71 -47.30 -24.81
C VAL A 831 11.05 -47.33 -23.29
N GLU A 832 10.16 -46.66 -22.54
CA GLU A 832 9.50 -46.96 -21.25
C GLU A 832 10.23 -47.43 -19.96
N THR A 833 10.12 -46.55 -18.95
CA THR A 833 9.49 -46.63 -17.61
C THR A 833 9.53 -47.86 -16.65
N LYS A 834 9.86 -47.49 -15.40
CA LYS A 834 9.34 -47.90 -14.05
C LYS A 834 10.02 -49.02 -13.22
N PRO A 835 9.92 -48.93 -11.86
CA PRO A 835 10.93 -49.36 -10.89
C PRO A 835 10.48 -50.53 -10.00
N ALA A 836 11.36 -51.00 -9.11
CA ALA A 836 11.09 -52.05 -8.12
C ALA A 836 11.40 -51.63 -6.67
N ASP A 837 10.51 -52.08 -5.78
CA ASP A 837 10.38 -51.99 -4.32
C ASP A 837 11.58 -52.44 -3.46
N SER A 838 11.57 -52.02 -2.18
CA SER A 838 11.58 -52.99 -1.07
C SER A 838 11.03 -52.43 0.26
N SER A 839 10.05 -53.16 0.79
CA SER A 839 9.37 -53.05 2.10
C SER A 839 10.13 -53.73 3.24
N SER A 840 9.80 -53.38 4.50
CA SER A 840 9.71 -54.37 5.59
C SER A 840 8.72 -53.94 6.70
N ASP A 841 7.75 -54.82 6.95
CA ASP A 841 6.74 -54.83 8.02
C ASP A 841 7.34 -54.90 9.44
N ILE A 842 6.55 -54.57 10.48
CA ILE A 842 6.07 -55.52 11.51
C ILE A 842 5.07 -54.83 12.47
N SER A 843 4.10 -55.65 12.90
CA SER A 843 2.89 -55.43 13.67
C SER A 843 3.09 -55.25 15.19
N ASP A 844 2.11 -54.62 15.87
CA ASP A 844 1.29 -55.24 16.93
C ASP A 844 0.48 -54.18 17.73
N ILE A 845 -0.82 -54.45 17.92
CA ILE A 845 -1.78 -53.72 18.78
C ILE A 845 -2.12 -54.63 19.98
N PRO A 846 -2.44 -54.07 21.17
CA PRO A 846 -3.77 -54.33 21.72
C PRO A 846 -4.49 -53.09 22.30
N ASP A 847 -5.80 -53.12 22.11
CA ASP A 847 -6.88 -52.22 22.53
C ASP A 847 -7.07 -52.06 24.07
N ILE A 848 -7.74 -50.98 24.51
CA ILE A 848 -9.08 -50.98 25.18
C ILE A 848 -9.37 -49.69 26.00
N GLU A 849 -10.45 -49.01 25.57
CA GLU A 849 -11.57 -48.36 26.29
C GLU A 849 -11.43 -47.18 27.28
N ASN A 850 -12.09 -46.08 26.89
CA ASN A 850 -13.08 -45.25 27.61
C ASN A 850 -12.90 -44.96 29.11
N GLU A 851 -12.74 -43.66 29.44
CA GLU A 851 -13.64 -42.96 30.36
C GLU A 851 -13.50 -41.42 30.24
N ILE A 852 -14.60 -40.75 29.89
CA ILE A 852 -14.78 -39.29 30.07
C ILE A 852 -15.46 -39.11 31.45
N PRO A 853 -14.98 -38.19 32.31
CA PRO A 853 -15.90 -37.17 32.80
C PRO A 853 -15.29 -35.78 33.04
N ARG A 854 -15.89 -34.79 32.36
CA ARG A 854 -16.37 -33.47 32.85
C ARG A 854 -15.53 -32.69 33.86
N LEU A 855 -14.98 -31.55 33.39
CA LEU A 855 -14.48 -30.44 34.20
C LEU A 855 -15.61 -29.78 35.02
N ILE A 856 -15.43 -29.70 36.34
CA ILE A 856 -16.16 -28.82 37.25
C ILE A 856 -15.23 -27.67 37.66
N ILE A 857 -15.69 -26.44 37.46
CA ILE A 857 -15.06 -25.20 37.92
C ILE A 857 -15.13 -25.13 39.45
N ASN A 858 -14.01 -24.85 40.13
CA ASN A 858 -14.09 -24.05 41.36
C ASN A 858 -12.82 -23.26 41.70
N LYS A 859 -13.08 -22.18 42.42
CA LYS A 859 -12.27 -21.03 42.83
C LYS A 859 -11.18 -21.32 43.87
N ASP A 860 -10.28 -20.34 43.95
CA ASP A 860 -9.50 -19.84 45.08
C ASP A 860 -8.05 -20.32 45.28
N MET A 861 -7.20 -19.38 44.85
CA MET A 861 -5.85 -19.01 45.27
C MET A 861 -5.82 -18.62 46.76
N SER A 862 -4.96 -19.25 47.56
CA SER A 862 -4.10 -18.62 48.60
C SER A 862 -3.46 -19.67 49.52
N GLN A 863 -2.20 -19.42 49.89
CA GLN A 863 -1.34 -20.12 50.86
C GLN A 863 -0.44 -21.26 50.34
N ILE A 864 0.78 -20.91 49.90
CA ILE A 864 2.01 -21.48 50.48
C ILE A 864 3.02 -20.31 50.67
N ILE A 865 3.60 -20.24 51.86
CA ILE A 865 4.23 -19.08 52.51
C ILE A 865 5.77 -19.18 52.49
N ARG A 866 6.41 -18.04 52.18
CA ARG A 866 7.70 -17.46 52.66
C ARG A 866 9.00 -18.30 52.68
N LYS A 867 9.99 -17.83 51.93
CA LYS A 867 11.36 -17.58 52.43
C LYS A 867 11.75 -16.13 52.13
N GLU A 868 12.42 -15.46 53.06
CA GLU A 868 12.73 -14.02 53.04
C GLU A 868 13.54 -13.56 51.82
N PRO A 869 13.36 -12.32 51.31
CA PRO A 869 14.17 -11.79 50.22
C PRO A 869 15.56 -11.39 50.74
N LYS A 870 16.62 -11.92 50.13
CA LYS A 870 17.98 -11.38 50.30
C LYS A 870 18.07 -10.01 49.61
N SER A 871 18.81 -9.07 50.19
CA SER A 871 19.11 -7.78 49.53
C SER A 871 20.01 -7.97 48.31
N ILE A 872 19.92 -7.06 47.34
CA ILE A 872 20.72 -7.07 46.09
C ILE A 872 22.22 -7.13 46.41
N ASP A 873 22.68 -6.40 47.44
CA ASP A 873 24.09 -6.43 47.88
C ASP A 873 24.54 -7.80 48.42
N ALA A 874 23.63 -8.58 48.99
CA ALA A 874 23.92 -9.93 49.47
C ALA A 874 24.00 -10.94 48.30
N ILE A 875 23.25 -10.71 47.21
CA ILE A 875 23.30 -11.51 45.98
C ILE A 875 24.61 -11.21 45.22
N ILE A 876 24.99 -9.94 45.12
CA ILE A 876 26.24 -9.51 44.49
C ILE A 876 27.46 -10.07 45.24
N ASN A 877 27.45 -10.04 46.57
CA ASN A 877 28.56 -10.61 47.36
C ASN A 877 28.64 -12.15 47.30
N ASP A 878 27.51 -12.85 47.11
CA ASP A 878 27.48 -14.31 46.91
C ASP A 878 28.03 -14.71 45.52
N ILE A 879 27.84 -13.87 44.50
CA ILE A 879 28.34 -14.09 43.11
C ILE A 879 29.83 -13.77 42.99
N VAL A 880 30.32 -12.73 43.68
CA VAL A 880 31.71 -12.28 43.57
C VAL A 880 32.70 -13.17 44.33
N ASN A 881 32.27 -13.88 45.38
CA ASN A 881 33.18 -14.59 46.31
C ASN A 881 33.17 -16.12 46.24
N LYS A 882 32.43 -16.75 45.30
CA LYS A 882 32.42 -18.22 45.14
C LYS A 882 33.05 -18.66 43.81
N GLN A 883 33.82 -19.75 43.87
CA GLN A 883 34.35 -20.40 42.68
C GLN A 883 33.20 -21.05 41.88
N PRO A 884 33.27 -21.13 40.53
CA PRO A 884 32.16 -21.52 39.64
C PRO A 884 31.55 -22.91 39.87
N GLN A 885 32.15 -23.73 40.74
CA GLN A 885 31.80 -25.12 41.00
C GLN A 885 30.70 -25.28 42.08
N ASP A 886 30.31 -24.20 42.77
CA ASP A 886 29.44 -24.24 43.96
C ASP A 886 28.01 -23.66 43.78
N ILE A 887 27.58 -23.39 42.53
CA ILE A 887 26.22 -22.93 42.24
C ILE A 887 25.32 -24.14 42.02
N ALA A 888 24.44 -24.43 42.97
CA ALA A 888 23.43 -25.48 42.87
C ALA A 888 22.09 -24.88 42.43
N VAL A 889 21.51 -25.42 41.36
CA VAL A 889 20.14 -25.10 40.91
C VAL A 889 19.23 -26.22 41.44
N VAL A 890 18.13 -25.83 42.11
CA VAL A 890 17.13 -26.75 42.63
C VAL A 890 15.88 -26.66 41.76
N ILE A 891 15.49 -27.79 41.16
CA ILE A 891 14.26 -27.93 40.38
C ILE A 891 13.46 -29.08 41.04
N ASP A 892 12.18 -28.85 41.34
CA ASP A 892 11.29 -29.80 42.04
C ASP A 892 11.88 -30.42 43.32
N GLY A 893 12.63 -29.63 44.09
CA GLY A 893 13.16 -30.04 45.38
C GLY A 893 14.39 -30.97 45.31
N GLN A 894 15.00 -31.17 44.14
CA GLN A 894 16.29 -31.86 44.02
C GLN A 894 17.40 -30.94 43.53
N GLU A 895 18.58 -31.06 44.16
CA GLU A 895 19.78 -30.27 43.90
C GLU A 895 20.56 -30.89 42.73
N VAL A 896 20.73 -30.16 41.63
CA VAL A 896 21.53 -30.61 40.47
C VAL A 896 22.94 -30.03 40.60
N LYS A 897 23.95 -30.91 40.66
CA LYS A 897 25.37 -30.53 40.67
C LYS A 897 26.09 -31.01 39.40
N GLY A 898 26.80 -30.09 38.76
CA GLY A 898 27.86 -30.38 37.78
C GLY A 898 27.57 -29.92 36.36
N VAL A 899 28.09 -28.75 35.98
CA VAL A 899 28.41 -28.44 34.57
C VAL A 899 29.89 -28.07 34.53
N SER A 900 30.73 -29.03 34.15
CA SER A 900 32.15 -28.81 33.93
C SER A 900 32.40 -28.21 32.56
N THR A 901 33.18 -27.12 32.56
CA THR A 901 33.96 -26.49 31.49
C THR A 901 34.08 -27.19 30.12
N ILE A 902 33.88 -26.36 29.10
CA ILE A 902 34.28 -26.45 27.68
C ILE A 902 35.56 -27.27 27.46
N ALA A 903 35.47 -28.31 26.62
CA ALA A 903 36.61 -28.97 25.99
C ALA A 903 36.28 -29.26 24.51
N SER A 904 37.25 -28.95 23.64
CA SER A 904 37.23 -29.03 22.17
C SER A 904 36.81 -30.41 21.59
N PRO A 905 36.32 -30.47 20.34
CA PRO A 905 35.70 -31.67 19.80
C PRO A 905 36.77 -32.71 19.44
N LYS A 906 36.82 -33.80 20.21
CA LYS A 906 37.31 -35.10 19.73
C LYS A 906 36.11 -36.03 19.59
N THR A 907 35.97 -36.54 18.38
CA THR A 907 35.17 -37.69 17.95
C THR A 907 34.71 -38.61 19.09
N LEU A 908 33.40 -38.71 19.27
CA LEU A 908 32.75 -39.79 20.02
C LEU A 908 31.82 -40.52 19.06
N GLU A 909 32.29 -41.69 18.64
CA GLU A 909 31.52 -42.72 17.95
C GLU A 909 30.32 -43.14 18.80
N LEU A 910 29.19 -43.36 18.14
CA LEU A 910 28.01 -44.02 18.71
C LEU A 910 28.38 -45.45 19.13
N SER A 911 28.25 -45.77 20.42
CA SER A 911 28.08 -47.14 20.86
C SER A 911 26.58 -47.44 21.01
N GLU A 912 26.07 -48.31 20.15
CA GLU A 912 24.78 -48.98 20.30
C GLU A 912 24.69 -49.68 21.67
N ASN A 913 23.69 -49.32 22.47
CA ASN A 913 22.90 -50.15 23.40
C ASN A 913 22.49 -49.38 24.65
N SER A 914 21.27 -48.81 24.62
CA SER A 914 20.33 -48.98 25.73
C SER A 914 18.96 -48.44 25.32
N SER A 915 17.99 -49.34 25.33
CA SER A 915 16.56 -49.12 25.18
C SER A 915 16.03 -48.08 26.19
N LEU A 916 15.50 -46.97 25.68
CA LEU A 916 14.52 -46.11 26.37
C LEU A 916 13.54 -45.58 25.31
N GLN A 917 12.62 -46.44 24.89
CA GLN A 917 11.36 -46.04 24.27
C GLN A 917 10.38 -45.73 25.40
N ASN A 918 10.02 -44.45 25.55
CA ASN A 918 8.69 -44.00 25.94
C ASN A 918 8.57 -42.51 25.60
N SER A 919 7.65 -42.20 24.69
CA SER A 919 7.22 -40.87 24.31
C SER A 919 6.38 -40.24 25.43
N GLU A 920 6.68 -38.97 25.72
CA GLU A 920 6.00 -37.97 26.56
C GLU A 920 7.00 -37.36 27.56
N ASN A 921 7.92 -36.51 27.05
CA ASN A 921 8.69 -35.48 27.80
C ASN A 921 9.87 -34.91 26.97
N LEU A 922 9.74 -34.76 25.65
CA LEU A 922 10.75 -34.07 24.84
C LEU A 922 10.46 -32.56 24.66
N PHE A 923 9.44 -32.03 25.34
CA PHE A 923 8.96 -30.65 25.16
C PHE A 923 9.52 -29.62 26.17
N ASP A 924 10.46 -29.99 27.05
CA ASP A 924 10.90 -29.08 28.12
C ASP A 924 12.41 -28.82 28.20
N TYR A 925 13.27 -29.63 27.58
CA TYR A 925 14.73 -29.41 27.65
C TYR A 925 15.24 -28.30 26.71
N THR A 926 14.58 -28.09 25.57
CA THR A 926 14.90 -27.01 24.61
C THR A 926 14.46 -25.64 25.11
N LYS A 927 13.30 -25.55 25.79
CA LYS A 927 12.84 -24.30 26.42
C LYS A 927 13.72 -23.90 27.60
N VAL A 928 14.11 -24.86 28.46
CA VAL A 928 15.00 -24.58 29.60
C VAL A 928 16.42 -24.20 29.13
N GLY A 929 16.93 -24.80 28.05
CA GLY A 929 18.20 -24.42 27.43
C GLY A 929 18.19 -23.01 26.82
N LEU A 930 17.10 -22.64 26.15
CA LEU A 930 16.90 -21.31 25.56
C LEU A 930 16.78 -20.22 26.63
N ILE A 931 16.01 -20.48 27.70
CA ILE A 931 15.86 -19.57 28.85
C ILE A 931 17.21 -19.39 29.58
N GLY A 932 17.98 -20.46 29.73
CA GLY A 932 19.32 -20.41 30.32
C GLY A 932 20.32 -19.59 29.49
N PHE A 933 20.26 -19.70 28.16
CA PHE A 933 21.14 -18.95 27.26
C PHE A 933 20.78 -17.46 27.20
N VAL A 934 19.49 -17.12 27.14
CA VAL A 934 18.98 -15.75 27.22
C VAL A 934 19.35 -15.10 28.55
N ALA A 935 19.27 -15.83 29.67
CA ALA A 935 19.69 -15.32 30.98
C ALA A 935 21.19 -14.99 31.03
N VAL A 936 22.05 -15.83 30.45
CA VAL A 936 23.51 -15.60 30.39
C VAL A 936 23.85 -14.41 29.48
N LEU A 937 23.13 -14.24 28.37
CA LEU A 937 23.30 -13.10 27.45
C LEU A 937 22.87 -11.79 28.11
N ILE A 938 21.69 -11.77 28.75
CA ILE A 938 21.18 -10.62 29.52
C ILE A 938 22.16 -10.23 30.63
N ILE A 939 22.72 -11.20 31.36
CA ILE A 939 23.74 -10.97 32.38
C ILE A 939 25.01 -10.38 31.76
N THR A 940 25.43 -10.84 30.58
CA THR A 940 26.62 -10.33 29.89
C THR A 940 26.43 -8.90 29.38
N LEU A 941 25.24 -8.56 28.87
CA LEU A 941 24.87 -7.22 28.42
C LEU A 941 24.72 -6.24 29.59
N LEU A 942 24.11 -6.69 30.70
CA LEU A 942 24.04 -5.94 31.96
C LEU A 942 25.43 -5.66 32.53
N ILE A 943 26.34 -6.64 32.52
CA ILE A 943 27.71 -6.48 33.00
C ILE A 943 28.47 -5.46 32.13
N LYS A 944 28.36 -5.50 30.80
CA LYS A 944 29.00 -4.49 29.93
C LYS A 944 28.47 -3.08 30.16
N ARG A 945 27.16 -2.92 30.38
CA ARG A 945 26.54 -1.62 30.67
C ARG A 945 26.93 -1.08 32.04
N ILE A 946 27.01 -1.94 33.05
CA ILE A 946 27.47 -1.59 34.42
C ILE A 946 28.96 -1.21 34.42
N ILE A 947 29.81 -1.91 33.65
CA ILE A 947 31.24 -1.61 33.55
C ILE A 947 31.48 -0.23 32.89
N LYS A 948 30.68 0.17 31.90
CA LYS A 948 30.79 1.49 31.22
C LYS A 948 30.31 2.65 32.11
N PHE A 949 29.40 2.39 33.05
CA PHE A 949 28.92 3.39 34.04
C PHE A 949 29.90 3.67 35.20
N GLN A 950 30.95 2.85 35.36
CA GLN A 950 32.01 3.06 36.36
C GLN A 950 33.31 3.62 35.77
N GLY A 951 33.32 4.01 34.49
CA GLY A 951 34.46 4.60 33.78
C GLY A 951 34.43 6.12 33.71
#